data_AF-A0A1Z4V602-F1
#
_entry.id   AF-A0A1Z4V602-F1
#
_cell.length_a   1.000
_cell.length_b   1.000
_cell.length_c   1.000
_cell.angle_alpha   90.00
_cell.angle_beta   90.00
_cell.angle_gamma   90.00
#
_symmetry.space_group_name_H-M   'P 1'
#
loop_
_entity.id
_entity.type
_entity.pdbx_description
1 polymer ?
#
loop_
_entity_poly.entity_id
_entity_poly.type
_entity_poly.pdbx_seq_one_letter_code
_entity_poly.pdbx_strand_id
1 'polypeptide(L)'
;MTNFRLQILHASDLEGGVNAISDAPNFAAIVDSLEDLVDNSITLSAGDNYLAGPFFSAAGDITFRNSGLFNNVYNQLFGLPNQTINTSYSSLREGSGRVDISIMNIIGFDASALGNHEFDLGSEVLRTIIAAEYRGAGLADDRWVGTQFPYLSANLNFAADSNLSGLFTPNILPNTAFQTNPTASLAGTTTPKIAPATIIERGGEKIGVVGATTQLLESISSPTGTRVQGTKANDMNALAAILQPVINQLQTQGINKIIVVSHLQQIALEQQLITKLRGVDVVIASGSDTILANGDDNLRSGDTPANTYPIVTTNADGDPAVIVSTDGEYSYVGRLVVDFNANGILVDANGSPLDAVSDLDLVINGPVATTEDQVIALWGSKEAAFAQGTKGNLVKQLTDAVEGLVAAQDSNVFGRSTVFIEGRREQVRTQETTLGNLSADANLFFAKTIDATVQVSIKNGGGIRAAIGEVDANGTLLPTQANPFSGKQTGEISQLDILDSLRFNNGLSLLTVTAAELERILEYGVAATAEGATPGQFPQVSGIQFSFDPSKQAIVFERNANGRVTGVQKEGDRIRSLAIVDPNNGQVLDVIVENGQLVGDANRQIRLITLDFLAGGGDNYPFPEFGENRVDLTQPINATRTGVATFAADASEQDTLAEFLAANFPVAGNKAFNIVETPPEGDTRIQNLNFREDTVLGSPGELISGTPGADMLIAGTDFNGIRDIVFTGAGNDEVDLVSASILGLAGNNTIDAGSGNDRIFVNKGDIAFGSDGNDTFEARDSKGNNRMSGGLGNDTFFLGSNDRALGGDGNDKFYVSLGGGNLLSGGAGADEFRIFNVEAPKAANTILDFQIGIDKIYLGSTASQFTLNQVGGDTQIVFDSNIIAVLIGIQSSSLSLTDPNQFVFA
;
A
#
# COMPACT_ATOMS: atom_id res chain seq x y z
N MET A 1 -4.70 -42.39 -45.52
CA MET A 1 -5.54 -41.74 -44.49
C MET A 1 -5.24 -40.27 -44.60
N THR A 2 -6.27 -39.43 -44.62
CA THR A 2 -6.13 -37.96 -44.72
C THR A 2 -5.53 -37.42 -43.43
N ASN A 3 -4.66 -36.41 -43.52
CA ASN A 3 -4.12 -35.72 -42.36
C ASN A 3 -5.26 -35.10 -41.52
N PHE A 4 -5.06 -35.01 -40.20
CA PHE A 4 -5.97 -34.33 -39.29
C PHE A 4 -5.57 -32.86 -39.16
N ARG A 5 -6.34 -31.97 -39.77
CA ARG A 5 -6.17 -30.53 -39.63
C ARG A 5 -6.77 -30.05 -38.32
N LEU A 6 -6.02 -29.30 -37.54
CA LEU A 6 -6.45 -28.69 -36.27
C LEU A 6 -6.19 -27.18 -36.30
N GLN A 7 -7.19 -26.40 -35.95
CA GLN A 7 -7.06 -25.00 -35.58
C GLN A 7 -7.03 -24.87 -34.05
N ILE A 8 -6.05 -24.13 -33.56
CA ILE A 8 -5.90 -23.74 -32.17
C ILE A 8 -6.00 -22.22 -32.14
N LEU A 9 -7.14 -21.73 -31.66
CA LEU A 9 -7.28 -20.35 -31.24
C LEU A 9 -6.73 -20.25 -29.82
N HIS A 10 -5.89 -19.26 -29.54
CA HIS A 10 -5.29 -19.13 -28.22
C HIS A 10 -5.18 -17.69 -27.74
N ALA A 11 -5.04 -17.59 -26.42
CA ALA A 11 -4.80 -16.34 -25.72
C ALA A 11 -3.82 -16.57 -24.58
N SER A 12 -3.15 -15.51 -24.20
CA SER A 12 -2.23 -15.42 -23.07
C SER A 12 -2.61 -14.15 -22.30
N ASP A 13 -2.42 -14.14 -20.98
CA ASP A 13 -2.42 -12.91 -20.17
C ASP A 13 -3.66 -12.01 -20.40
N LEU A 14 -4.87 -12.60 -20.36
CA LEU A 14 -6.10 -11.85 -20.68
C LEU A 14 -6.32 -10.64 -19.77
N GLU A 15 -5.91 -10.75 -18.49
CA GLU A 15 -5.73 -9.66 -17.53
C GLU A 15 -6.67 -8.45 -17.71
N GLY A 16 -7.98 -8.68 -17.61
CA GLY A 16 -8.99 -7.65 -17.90
C GLY A 16 -8.69 -6.30 -17.23
N GLY A 17 -8.23 -5.33 -18.03
CA GLY A 17 -7.97 -3.95 -17.64
C GLY A 17 -8.98 -2.97 -18.25
N VAL A 18 -8.63 -1.68 -18.29
CA VAL A 18 -9.49 -0.67 -18.96
C VAL A 18 -9.60 -0.96 -20.47
N ASN A 19 -8.52 -1.39 -21.10
CA ASN A 19 -8.51 -1.73 -22.54
C ASN A 19 -9.42 -2.91 -22.89
N ALA A 20 -9.64 -3.83 -21.94
CA ALA A 20 -10.54 -4.98 -22.13
C ALA A 20 -11.99 -4.56 -22.39
N ILE A 21 -12.39 -3.33 -22.02
CA ILE A 21 -13.73 -2.78 -22.31
C ILE A 21 -14.00 -2.78 -23.82
N SER A 22 -13.01 -2.36 -24.63
CA SER A 22 -13.10 -2.36 -26.09
C SER A 22 -12.59 -3.66 -26.72
N ASP A 23 -11.55 -4.25 -26.14
CA ASP A 23 -10.81 -5.35 -26.78
C ASP A 23 -11.51 -6.69 -26.62
N ALA A 24 -12.09 -6.99 -25.44
CA ALA A 24 -12.74 -8.28 -25.21
C ALA A 24 -13.96 -8.52 -26.12
N PRO A 25 -14.84 -7.55 -26.42
CA PRO A 25 -15.93 -7.74 -27.39
C PRO A 25 -15.42 -8.03 -28.81
N ASN A 26 -14.35 -7.33 -29.24
CA ASN A 26 -13.74 -7.57 -30.54
C ASN A 26 -13.06 -8.95 -30.58
N PHE A 27 -12.33 -9.31 -29.53
CA PHE A 27 -11.73 -10.64 -29.34
C PHE A 27 -12.79 -11.73 -29.51
N ALA A 28 -13.91 -11.60 -28.79
CA ALA A 28 -14.99 -12.56 -28.83
C ALA A 28 -15.62 -12.67 -30.23
N ALA A 29 -15.84 -11.54 -30.92
CA ALA A 29 -16.33 -11.54 -32.30
C ALA A 29 -15.34 -12.20 -33.28
N ILE A 30 -14.04 -11.96 -33.11
CA ILE A 30 -13.00 -12.58 -33.95
C ILE A 30 -12.99 -14.09 -33.74
N VAL A 31 -12.99 -14.58 -32.50
CA VAL A 31 -13.08 -16.02 -32.20
C VAL A 31 -14.34 -16.63 -32.81
N ASP A 32 -15.50 -16.00 -32.61
CA ASP A 32 -16.80 -16.44 -33.12
C ASP A 32 -16.80 -16.61 -34.65
N SER A 33 -16.08 -15.75 -35.40
CA SER A 33 -15.92 -15.93 -36.84
C SER A 33 -14.88 -16.99 -37.21
N LEU A 34 -13.74 -17.04 -36.52
CA LEU A 34 -12.62 -17.90 -36.90
C LEU A 34 -12.89 -19.37 -36.57
N GLU A 35 -13.62 -19.68 -35.49
CA GLU A 35 -13.84 -21.05 -35.03
C GLU A 35 -14.62 -21.90 -36.03
N ASP A 36 -15.43 -21.28 -36.88
CA ASP A 36 -16.22 -21.94 -37.93
C ASP A 36 -15.46 -22.10 -39.26
N LEU A 37 -14.27 -21.49 -39.41
CA LEU A 37 -13.50 -21.55 -40.66
C LEU A 37 -12.74 -22.87 -40.85
N VAL A 38 -12.52 -23.63 -39.78
CA VAL A 38 -11.81 -24.92 -39.78
C VAL A 38 -12.60 -25.92 -38.95
N ASP A 39 -13.00 -27.04 -39.57
CA ASP A 39 -13.89 -28.05 -38.96
C ASP A 39 -13.47 -28.50 -37.55
N ASN A 40 -12.16 -28.63 -37.31
CA ASN A 40 -11.61 -28.97 -36.00
C ASN A 40 -10.95 -27.73 -35.40
N SER A 41 -11.72 -26.95 -34.65
CA SER A 41 -11.21 -25.80 -33.89
C SER A 41 -11.31 -26.06 -32.39
N ILE A 42 -10.28 -25.64 -31.66
CA ILE A 42 -10.25 -25.57 -30.18
C ILE A 42 -9.77 -24.18 -29.75
N THR A 43 -10.18 -23.75 -28.55
CA THR A 43 -9.81 -22.45 -28.00
C THR A 43 -9.15 -22.63 -26.64
N LEU A 44 -7.90 -22.18 -26.47
CA LEU A 44 -7.09 -22.43 -25.27
C LEU A 44 -6.55 -21.13 -24.68
N SER A 45 -6.49 -21.04 -23.35
CA SER A 45 -5.79 -19.96 -22.65
C SER A 45 -4.56 -20.50 -21.91
N ALA A 46 -3.51 -19.70 -21.81
CA ALA A 46 -2.28 -20.04 -21.11
C ALA A 46 -2.10 -19.37 -19.73
N GLY A 47 -3.19 -18.88 -19.11
CA GLY A 47 -3.19 -18.38 -17.72
C GLY A 47 -3.23 -16.86 -17.61
N ASP A 48 -3.24 -16.35 -16.38
CA ASP A 48 -3.44 -14.93 -16.04
C ASP A 48 -4.68 -14.36 -16.75
N ASN A 49 -5.80 -15.06 -16.54
CA ASN A 49 -7.07 -14.76 -17.21
C ASN A 49 -7.76 -13.51 -16.64
N TYR A 50 -7.34 -13.09 -15.46
CA TYR A 50 -7.81 -11.88 -14.81
C TYR A 50 -6.69 -11.31 -13.95
N LEU A 51 -6.70 -10.00 -13.80
CA LEU A 51 -5.82 -9.26 -12.90
C LEU A 51 -6.69 -8.47 -11.93
N ALA A 52 -6.34 -8.46 -10.66
CA ALA A 52 -7.05 -7.61 -9.70
C ALA A 52 -6.99 -6.15 -10.19
N GLY A 53 -8.11 -5.43 -10.16
CA GLY A 53 -8.22 -4.08 -10.68
C GLY A 53 -9.68 -3.61 -10.81
N PRO A 54 -9.92 -2.45 -11.44
CA PRO A 54 -11.26 -1.90 -11.63
C PRO A 54 -12.20 -2.84 -12.35
N PHE A 55 -11.75 -3.42 -13.47
CA PHE A 55 -12.56 -4.32 -14.29
C PHE A 55 -12.95 -5.58 -13.51
N PHE A 56 -11.97 -6.24 -12.90
CA PHE A 56 -12.17 -7.39 -12.03
C PHE A 56 -13.13 -7.09 -10.86
N SER A 57 -12.97 -5.93 -10.21
CA SER A 57 -13.74 -5.55 -9.02
C SER A 57 -15.15 -5.04 -9.34
N ALA A 58 -15.35 -4.45 -10.52
CA ALA A 58 -16.64 -3.97 -11.01
C ALA A 58 -17.69 -5.08 -11.00
N ALA A 59 -17.29 -6.30 -11.37
CA ALA A 59 -18.15 -7.49 -11.34
C ALA A 59 -18.71 -7.82 -9.95
N GLY A 60 -18.08 -7.33 -8.88
CA GLY A 60 -18.51 -7.50 -7.48
C GLY A 60 -19.57 -6.51 -7.02
N ASP A 61 -19.91 -5.50 -7.82
CA ASP A 61 -20.87 -4.47 -7.45
C ASP A 61 -22.33 -4.96 -7.55
N ILE A 62 -23.16 -4.55 -6.58
CA ILE A 62 -24.57 -4.95 -6.49
C ILE A 62 -25.40 -4.53 -7.72
N THR A 63 -24.95 -3.52 -8.47
CA THR A 63 -25.57 -3.09 -9.74
C THR A 63 -25.63 -4.22 -10.75
N PHE A 64 -24.64 -5.12 -10.81
CA PHE A 64 -24.66 -6.32 -11.68
C PHE A 64 -25.78 -7.29 -11.30
N ARG A 65 -26.07 -7.43 -10.00
CA ARG A 65 -27.22 -8.21 -9.53
C ARG A 65 -28.53 -7.53 -9.90
N ASN A 66 -28.63 -6.23 -9.65
CA ASN A 66 -29.86 -5.47 -9.83
C ASN A 66 -30.27 -5.33 -11.30
N SER A 67 -29.30 -5.27 -12.22
CA SER A 67 -29.55 -5.25 -13.67
C SER A 67 -30.01 -6.61 -14.22
N GLY A 68 -29.76 -7.70 -13.48
CA GLY A 68 -30.01 -9.06 -13.95
C GLY A 68 -29.08 -9.50 -15.08
N LEU A 69 -27.96 -8.79 -15.30
CA LEU A 69 -27.08 -8.97 -16.45
C LEU A 69 -26.59 -10.41 -16.60
N PHE A 70 -26.03 -11.00 -15.55
CA PHE A 70 -25.56 -12.39 -15.59
C PHE A 70 -26.69 -13.37 -15.94
N ASN A 71 -27.89 -13.19 -15.39
CA ASN A 71 -29.03 -14.04 -15.73
C ASN A 71 -29.34 -13.93 -17.23
N ASN A 72 -29.40 -12.72 -17.77
CA ASN A 72 -29.71 -12.48 -19.19
C ASN A 72 -28.64 -13.07 -20.11
N VAL A 73 -27.36 -12.87 -19.79
CA VAL A 73 -26.22 -13.37 -20.58
C VAL A 73 -26.18 -14.89 -20.57
N TYR A 74 -26.27 -15.55 -19.42
CA TYR A 74 -26.22 -17.01 -19.35
C TYR A 74 -27.50 -17.68 -19.89
N ASN A 75 -28.68 -17.07 -19.73
CA ASN A 75 -29.89 -17.57 -20.37
C ASN A 75 -29.76 -17.53 -21.90
N GLN A 76 -29.17 -16.48 -22.47
CA GLN A 76 -28.88 -16.41 -23.90
C GLN A 76 -27.82 -17.43 -24.33
N LEU A 77 -26.70 -17.51 -23.60
CA LEU A 77 -25.60 -18.44 -23.89
C LEU A 77 -26.07 -19.90 -23.97
N PHE A 78 -26.98 -20.30 -23.06
CA PHE A 78 -27.51 -21.66 -23.02
C PHE A 78 -28.86 -21.84 -23.74
N GLY A 79 -29.37 -20.83 -24.43
CA GLY A 79 -30.65 -20.90 -25.15
C GLY A 79 -31.86 -21.19 -24.26
N LEU A 80 -31.87 -20.70 -23.02
CA LEU A 80 -32.91 -20.96 -22.03
C LEU A 80 -34.13 -20.01 -22.25
N PRO A 81 -35.37 -20.50 -22.04
CA PRO A 81 -36.57 -19.68 -22.21
C PRO A 81 -36.66 -18.59 -21.14
N ASN A 82 -36.89 -17.35 -21.53
CA ASN A 82 -36.97 -16.23 -20.59
C ASN A 82 -38.07 -16.43 -19.52
N GLN A 83 -37.65 -16.36 -18.25
CA GLN A 83 -38.50 -16.14 -17.08
C GLN A 83 -39.57 -17.21 -16.79
N THR A 84 -39.34 -18.47 -17.18
CA THR A 84 -40.16 -19.59 -16.70
C THR A 84 -39.50 -20.20 -15.47
N ILE A 85 -40.26 -20.33 -14.36
CA ILE A 85 -39.76 -20.85 -13.09
C ILE A 85 -39.12 -22.23 -13.30
N ASN A 86 -37.90 -22.41 -12.79
CA ASN A 86 -37.07 -23.62 -12.85
C ASN A 86 -36.50 -24.02 -14.23
N THR A 87 -36.68 -23.20 -15.27
CA THR A 87 -36.07 -23.47 -16.59
C THR A 87 -35.14 -22.35 -17.08
N SER A 88 -34.89 -21.34 -16.25
CA SER A 88 -33.96 -20.23 -16.53
C SER A 88 -33.25 -19.76 -15.26
N TYR A 89 -32.07 -19.17 -15.41
CA TYR A 89 -31.38 -18.46 -14.35
C TYR A 89 -32.15 -17.20 -13.94
N SER A 90 -32.31 -17.00 -12.63
CA SER A 90 -32.95 -15.80 -12.05
C SER A 90 -32.27 -15.30 -10.77
N SER A 91 -31.17 -15.93 -10.38
CA SER A 91 -30.54 -15.78 -9.07
C SER A 91 -29.03 -15.62 -9.09
N LEU A 92 -28.40 -15.55 -10.28
CA LEU A 92 -26.96 -15.37 -10.41
C LEU A 92 -26.52 -14.08 -9.72
N ARG A 93 -25.34 -14.13 -9.10
CA ARG A 93 -24.78 -13.05 -8.29
C ARG A 93 -23.56 -12.43 -8.94
N GLU A 94 -23.41 -11.15 -8.63
CA GLU A 94 -22.16 -10.40 -8.65
C GLU A 94 -21.07 -11.09 -7.80
N GLY A 95 -19.83 -10.79 -8.13
CA GLY A 95 -18.61 -11.26 -7.49
C GLY A 95 -17.42 -10.86 -8.34
N SER A 96 -16.32 -10.44 -7.72
CA SER A 96 -15.14 -10.02 -8.47
C SER A 96 -14.61 -11.16 -9.36
N GLY A 97 -14.10 -10.83 -10.54
CA GLY A 97 -13.64 -11.82 -11.53
C GLY A 97 -14.75 -12.56 -12.30
N ARG A 98 -16.03 -12.37 -11.95
CA ARG A 98 -17.14 -13.08 -12.61
C ARG A 98 -17.42 -12.56 -14.03
N VAL A 99 -17.10 -11.30 -14.32
CA VAL A 99 -17.16 -10.79 -15.70
C VAL A 99 -16.09 -11.48 -16.55
N ASP A 100 -14.85 -11.54 -16.08
CA ASP A 100 -13.72 -12.19 -16.76
C ASP A 100 -14.05 -13.65 -17.12
N ILE A 101 -14.52 -14.44 -16.15
CA ILE A 101 -14.94 -15.83 -16.39
C ILE A 101 -16.17 -15.92 -17.29
N SER A 102 -17.10 -14.95 -17.21
CA SER A 102 -18.25 -14.94 -18.12
C SER A 102 -17.82 -14.67 -19.56
N ILE A 103 -16.88 -13.77 -19.79
CA ILE A 103 -16.29 -13.52 -21.11
C ILE A 103 -15.67 -14.80 -21.65
N MET A 104 -14.84 -15.49 -20.85
CA MET A 104 -14.24 -16.76 -21.26
C MET A 104 -15.28 -17.85 -21.55
N ASN A 105 -16.32 -17.96 -20.72
CA ASN A 105 -17.41 -18.91 -20.92
C ASN A 105 -18.19 -18.62 -22.22
N ILE A 106 -18.39 -17.34 -22.58
CA ILE A 106 -19.05 -16.93 -23.82
C ILE A 106 -18.16 -17.23 -25.03
N ILE A 107 -16.87 -16.89 -24.93
CA ILE A 107 -15.87 -17.22 -25.96
C ILE A 107 -15.82 -18.73 -26.19
N GLY A 108 -15.99 -19.53 -25.13
CA GLY A 108 -16.03 -20.98 -25.23
C GLY A 108 -14.65 -21.61 -25.18
N PHE A 109 -13.78 -21.11 -24.29
CA PHE A 109 -12.49 -21.76 -24.02
C PHE A 109 -12.68 -23.23 -23.64
N ASP A 110 -11.84 -24.10 -24.20
CA ASP A 110 -11.85 -25.54 -23.93
C ASP A 110 -11.03 -25.92 -22.70
N ALA A 111 -10.00 -25.13 -22.37
CA ALA A 111 -9.16 -25.24 -21.17
C ALA A 111 -8.33 -23.96 -20.97
N SER A 112 -7.85 -23.75 -19.74
CA SER A 112 -6.88 -22.70 -19.42
C SER A 112 -5.79 -23.21 -18.48
N ALA A 113 -4.55 -22.74 -18.58
CA ALA A 113 -3.56 -22.95 -17.54
C ALA A 113 -3.87 -22.10 -16.30
N LEU A 114 -3.36 -22.49 -15.12
CA LEU A 114 -3.24 -21.56 -14.00
C LEU A 114 -1.97 -20.73 -14.16
N GLY A 115 -2.10 -19.40 -14.18
CA GLY A 115 -1.01 -18.45 -14.03
C GLY A 115 -0.81 -18.03 -12.57
N ASN A 116 -0.06 -16.95 -12.36
CA ASN A 116 0.19 -16.38 -11.03
C ASN A 116 -0.95 -15.49 -10.56
N HIS A 117 -1.51 -14.66 -11.43
CA HIS A 117 -2.51 -13.67 -11.05
C HIS A 117 -3.84 -14.30 -10.63
N GLU A 118 -4.10 -15.55 -10.99
CA GLU A 118 -5.19 -16.34 -10.41
C GLU A 118 -5.13 -16.43 -8.87
N PHE A 119 -3.93 -16.33 -8.27
CA PHE A 119 -3.69 -16.48 -6.83
C PHE A 119 -3.46 -15.17 -6.08
N ASP A 120 -3.54 -14.02 -6.74
CA ASP A 120 -3.16 -12.72 -6.14
C ASP A 120 -3.93 -12.37 -4.87
N LEU A 121 -5.23 -12.66 -4.90
CA LEU A 121 -6.17 -12.44 -3.80
C LEU A 121 -6.37 -13.70 -2.95
N GLY A 122 -5.54 -14.72 -3.15
CA GLY A 122 -5.58 -16.00 -2.43
C GLY A 122 -6.55 -17.02 -3.01
N SER A 123 -6.38 -18.27 -2.56
CA SER A 123 -7.11 -19.44 -3.06
C SER A 123 -8.62 -19.40 -2.77
N GLU A 124 -9.03 -18.69 -1.72
CA GLU A 124 -10.46 -18.51 -1.41
C GLU A 124 -11.14 -17.70 -2.51
N VAL A 125 -10.54 -16.60 -2.95
CA VAL A 125 -11.11 -15.77 -4.01
C VAL A 125 -11.13 -16.54 -5.33
N LEU A 126 -10.04 -17.20 -5.72
CA LEU A 126 -9.99 -18.09 -6.88
C LEU A 126 -11.12 -19.12 -6.86
N ARG A 127 -11.37 -19.76 -5.71
CA ARG A 127 -12.49 -20.71 -5.54
C ARG A 127 -13.84 -20.04 -5.85
N THR A 128 -14.10 -18.82 -5.36
CA THR A 128 -15.38 -18.14 -5.60
C THR A 128 -15.62 -17.75 -7.06
N ILE A 129 -14.53 -17.66 -7.84
CA ILE A 129 -14.52 -17.35 -9.27
C ILE A 129 -14.77 -18.61 -10.11
N ILE A 130 -14.08 -19.72 -9.81
CA ILE A 130 -14.10 -20.91 -10.70
C ILE A 130 -15.14 -21.96 -10.30
N ALA A 131 -15.48 -22.06 -9.01
CA ALA A 131 -16.46 -23.04 -8.54
C ALA A 131 -17.88 -22.59 -8.86
N ALA A 132 -18.77 -23.54 -9.16
CA ALA A 132 -20.20 -23.23 -9.19
C ALA A 132 -20.75 -23.07 -7.75
N GLU A 133 -21.74 -22.21 -7.59
CA GLU A 133 -22.42 -21.94 -6.32
C GLU A 133 -23.91 -22.25 -6.46
N TYR A 134 -24.33 -23.40 -5.92
CA TYR A 134 -25.71 -23.87 -5.96
C TYR A 134 -26.30 -23.87 -4.54
N ARG A 135 -27.46 -23.24 -4.34
CA ARG A 135 -28.19 -23.34 -3.05
C ARG A 135 -29.10 -24.56 -2.97
N GLY A 136 -29.54 -25.07 -4.11
CA GLY A 136 -30.48 -26.18 -4.26
C GLY A 136 -30.50 -26.68 -5.70
N ALA A 137 -31.25 -27.74 -5.97
CA ALA A 137 -31.42 -28.25 -7.33
C ALA A 137 -32.37 -27.34 -8.12
N GLY A 138 -31.90 -26.72 -9.20
CA GLY A 138 -32.71 -25.85 -10.06
C GLY A 138 -32.00 -24.55 -10.44
N LEU A 139 -32.09 -24.16 -11.72
CA LEU A 139 -31.44 -22.96 -12.26
C LEU A 139 -31.85 -21.65 -11.55
N ALA A 140 -33.02 -21.64 -10.90
CA ALA A 140 -33.51 -20.50 -10.13
C ALA A 140 -32.80 -20.32 -8.77
N ASP A 141 -32.11 -21.35 -8.28
CA ASP A 141 -31.35 -21.33 -7.02
C ASP A 141 -29.83 -21.21 -7.24
N ASP A 142 -29.39 -21.24 -8.49
CA ASP A 142 -27.99 -21.05 -8.86
C ASP A 142 -27.58 -19.59 -8.61
N ARG A 143 -26.49 -19.44 -7.85
CA ARG A 143 -25.86 -18.16 -7.53
C ARG A 143 -24.66 -17.88 -8.41
N TRP A 144 -24.02 -18.93 -8.90
CA TRP A 144 -22.89 -18.82 -9.81
C TRP A 144 -22.72 -20.09 -10.62
N VAL A 145 -22.38 -19.95 -11.90
CA VAL A 145 -22.15 -21.11 -12.77
C VAL A 145 -20.71 -21.60 -12.72
N GLY A 146 -19.74 -20.82 -12.26
CA GLY A 146 -18.32 -21.16 -12.35
C GLY A 146 -17.79 -21.23 -13.79
N THR A 147 -16.56 -21.71 -13.96
CA THR A 147 -15.98 -21.89 -15.30
C THR A 147 -16.67 -23.03 -16.05
N GLN A 148 -16.78 -22.94 -17.37
CA GLN A 148 -17.25 -24.04 -18.23
C GLN A 148 -16.09 -24.85 -18.83
N PHE A 149 -14.89 -24.68 -18.30
CA PHE A 149 -13.65 -25.31 -18.72
C PHE A 149 -12.76 -25.64 -17.52
N PRO A 150 -11.85 -26.63 -17.65
CA PRO A 150 -10.84 -26.91 -16.65
C PRO A 150 -9.74 -25.83 -16.62
N TYR A 151 -9.33 -25.47 -15.41
CA TYR A 151 -8.01 -24.92 -15.14
C TYR A 151 -6.99 -26.05 -15.04
N LEU A 152 -5.80 -25.84 -15.61
CA LEU A 152 -4.78 -26.87 -15.76
C LEU A 152 -3.47 -26.48 -15.08
N SER A 153 -2.95 -27.38 -14.24
CA SER A 153 -1.58 -27.30 -13.74
C SER A 153 -1.10 -28.64 -13.21
N ALA A 154 -0.07 -29.20 -13.85
CA ALA A 154 0.52 -30.48 -13.47
C ALA A 154 1.55 -30.36 -12.34
N ASN A 155 2.12 -29.16 -12.14
CA ASN A 155 3.21 -28.92 -11.20
C ASN A 155 2.80 -28.14 -9.94
N LEU A 156 1.50 -27.97 -9.70
CA LEU A 156 0.98 -27.47 -8.42
C LEU A 156 0.42 -28.60 -7.57
N ASN A 157 0.52 -28.45 -6.25
CA ASN A 157 -0.05 -29.36 -5.25
C ASN A 157 -1.08 -28.62 -4.40
N PHE A 158 -2.32 -29.07 -4.47
CA PHE A 158 -3.48 -28.47 -3.79
C PHE A 158 -3.83 -29.18 -2.47
N ALA A 159 -3.10 -30.21 -2.05
CA ALA A 159 -3.51 -31.08 -0.93
C ALA A 159 -3.64 -30.34 0.42
N ALA A 160 -2.83 -29.29 0.64
CA ALA A 160 -2.89 -28.46 1.84
C ALA A 160 -3.80 -27.22 1.69
N ASP A 161 -4.44 -27.05 0.53
CA ASP A 161 -5.32 -25.93 0.23
C ASP A 161 -6.77 -26.30 0.53
N SER A 162 -7.31 -25.82 1.64
CA SER A 162 -8.70 -26.12 2.04
C SER A 162 -9.76 -25.56 1.09
N ASN A 163 -9.41 -24.57 0.27
CA ASN A 163 -10.35 -23.92 -0.66
C ASN A 163 -10.42 -24.66 -2.00
N LEU A 164 -9.26 -25.11 -2.51
CA LEU A 164 -9.13 -25.66 -3.86
C LEU A 164 -8.98 -27.19 -3.91
N SER A 165 -8.57 -27.86 -2.82
CA SER A 165 -8.41 -29.32 -2.80
C SER A 165 -9.65 -30.08 -3.25
N GLY A 166 -10.86 -29.59 -2.91
CA GLY A 166 -12.13 -30.19 -3.33
C GLY A 166 -12.52 -29.92 -4.80
N LEU A 167 -11.82 -29.01 -5.48
CA LEU A 167 -12.01 -28.72 -6.91
C LEU A 167 -10.97 -29.41 -7.79
N PHE A 168 -9.88 -29.90 -7.19
CA PHE A 168 -8.82 -30.60 -7.90
C PHE A 168 -9.16 -32.08 -8.13
N THR A 169 -8.89 -32.57 -9.33
CA THR A 169 -8.88 -34.00 -9.65
C THR A 169 -7.51 -34.41 -10.19
N PRO A 170 -6.91 -35.50 -9.68
CA PRO A 170 -5.71 -36.08 -10.29
C PRO A 170 -6.01 -36.85 -11.58
N ASN A 171 -7.28 -37.19 -11.84
CA ASN A 171 -7.69 -37.90 -13.04
C ASN A 171 -7.69 -36.96 -14.24
N ILE A 172 -7.13 -37.43 -15.36
CA ILE A 172 -7.27 -36.78 -16.67
C ILE A 172 -8.67 -37.12 -17.20
N LEU A 173 -9.52 -36.11 -17.33
CA LEU A 173 -10.92 -36.26 -17.78
C LEU A 173 -11.12 -35.49 -19.10
N PRO A 174 -12.19 -35.79 -19.86
CA PRO A 174 -12.60 -34.92 -20.96
C PRO A 174 -12.95 -33.51 -20.47
N ASN A 175 -12.70 -32.47 -21.26
CA ASN A 175 -12.96 -31.08 -20.85
C ASN A 175 -14.44 -30.82 -20.51
N THR A 176 -15.36 -31.53 -21.15
CA THR A 176 -16.80 -31.50 -20.85
C THR A 176 -17.14 -31.99 -19.44
N ALA A 177 -16.28 -32.77 -18.79
CA ALA A 177 -16.47 -33.23 -17.41
C ALA A 177 -16.28 -32.12 -16.37
N PHE A 178 -15.77 -30.95 -16.77
CA PHE A 178 -15.57 -29.77 -15.91
C PHE A 178 -16.68 -28.74 -16.06
N GLN A 179 -17.61 -28.94 -17.00
CA GLN A 179 -18.72 -28.03 -17.25
C GLN A 179 -19.78 -28.09 -16.14
N THR A 180 -20.30 -26.91 -15.82
CA THR A 180 -21.36 -26.69 -14.83
C THR A 180 -22.56 -26.02 -15.49
N ASN A 181 -22.88 -26.51 -16.69
CA ASN A 181 -23.98 -26.07 -17.52
C ASN A 181 -25.35 -26.40 -16.87
N PRO A 182 -26.48 -25.94 -17.44
CA PRO A 182 -27.80 -26.15 -16.84
C PRO A 182 -28.13 -27.61 -16.52
N THR A 183 -27.63 -28.57 -17.32
CA THR A 183 -27.85 -30.00 -17.08
C THR A 183 -27.10 -30.47 -15.83
N ALA A 184 -25.85 -30.04 -15.66
CA ALA A 184 -25.04 -30.36 -14.49
C ALA A 184 -25.60 -29.75 -13.20
N SER A 185 -26.06 -28.49 -13.27
CA SER A 185 -26.74 -27.81 -12.16
C SER A 185 -28.01 -28.55 -11.73
N LEU A 186 -28.90 -28.89 -12.66
CA LEU A 186 -30.15 -29.62 -12.38
C LEU A 186 -29.91 -31.00 -11.77
N ALA A 187 -28.77 -31.63 -12.09
CA ALA A 187 -28.36 -32.91 -11.52
C ALA A 187 -27.73 -32.77 -10.11
N GLY A 188 -27.36 -31.56 -9.69
CA GLY A 188 -26.67 -31.31 -8.42
C GLY A 188 -25.27 -31.92 -8.35
N THR A 189 -24.60 -32.05 -9.50
CA THR A 189 -23.32 -32.75 -9.61
C THR A 189 -22.18 -31.88 -9.05
N THR A 190 -21.34 -32.46 -8.19
CA THR A 190 -20.05 -31.86 -7.84
C THR A 190 -19.07 -32.03 -9.00
N THR A 191 -18.68 -30.92 -9.60
CA THR A 191 -17.83 -30.90 -10.80
C THR A 191 -16.44 -30.40 -10.45
N PRO A 192 -15.35 -31.15 -10.76
CA PRO A 192 -14.00 -30.64 -10.58
C PRO A 192 -13.76 -29.42 -11.48
N LYS A 193 -12.80 -28.57 -11.10
CA LYS A 193 -12.41 -27.38 -11.87
C LYS A 193 -10.93 -27.33 -12.20
N ILE A 194 -10.10 -28.10 -11.48
CA ILE A 194 -8.65 -28.09 -11.64
C ILE A 194 -8.16 -29.51 -11.92
N ALA A 195 -7.25 -29.66 -12.89
CA ALA A 195 -6.63 -30.94 -13.22
C ALA A 195 -5.17 -30.74 -13.71
N PRO A 196 -4.34 -31.79 -13.75
CA PRO A 196 -3.02 -31.68 -14.38
C PRO A 196 -3.12 -31.56 -15.91
N ALA A 197 -4.13 -32.20 -16.51
CA ALA A 197 -4.38 -32.26 -17.93
C ALA A 197 -5.86 -32.58 -18.22
N THR A 198 -6.30 -32.29 -19.44
CA THR A 198 -7.64 -32.63 -19.95
C THR A 198 -7.56 -33.24 -21.36
N ILE A 199 -8.66 -33.82 -21.81
CA ILE A 199 -8.81 -34.39 -23.16
C ILE A 199 -9.91 -33.62 -23.91
N ILE A 200 -9.62 -33.19 -25.12
CA ILE A 200 -10.58 -32.55 -26.03
C ILE A 200 -10.82 -33.49 -27.22
N GLU A 201 -12.07 -33.73 -27.57
CA GLU A 201 -12.45 -34.52 -28.75
C GLU A 201 -12.93 -33.60 -29.88
N ARG A 202 -12.35 -33.75 -31.07
CA ARG A 202 -12.72 -33.02 -32.31
C ARG A 202 -12.52 -33.91 -33.52
N GLY A 203 -13.48 -33.93 -34.45
CA GLY A 203 -13.37 -34.71 -35.68
C GLY A 203 -13.17 -36.22 -35.50
N GLY A 204 -13.51 -36.77 -34.32
CA GLY A 204 -13.25 -38.17 -33.96
C GLY A 204 -11.84 -38.45 -33.40
N GLU A 205 -10.97 -37.45 -33.33
CA GLU A 205 -9.63 -37.52 -32.74
C GLU A 205 -9.62 -36.98 -31.31
N LYS A 206 -8.64 -37.43 -30.51
CA LYS A 206 -8.40 -36.97 -29.13
C LYS A 206 -7.15 -36.11 -29.07
N ILE A 207 -7.25 -35.00 -28.38
CA ILE A 207 -6.17 -34.03 -28.15
C ILE A 207 -5.96 -33.93 -26.64
N GLY A 208 -4.73 -34.15 -26.18
CA GLY A 208 -4.35 -33.98 -24.78
C GLY A 208 -3.86 -32.56 -24.54
N VAL A 209 -4.33 -31.90 -23.48
CA VAL A 209 -3.86 -30.57 -23.08
C VAL A 209 -3.32 -30.65 -21.66
N VAL A 210 -2.05 -30.31 -21.45
CA VAL A 210 -1.34 -30.37 -20.17
C VAL A 210 -1.02 -28.96 -19.70
N GLY A 211 -1.28 -28.66 -18.42
CA GLY A 211 -1.01 -27.34 -17.85
C GLY A 211 0.33 -27.26 -17.10
N ALA A 212 1.00 -26.11 -17.16
CA ALA A 212 2.15 -25.80 -16.31
C ALA A 212 2.08 -24.36 -15.79
N THR A 213 2.41 -24.18 -14.51
CA THR A 213 2.46 -22.86 -13.84
C THR A 213 3.89 -22.54 -13.42
N THR A 214 4.27 -21.27 -13.39
CA THR A 214 5.61 -20.83 -12.97
C THR A 214 6.06 -21.43 -11.64
N GLN A 215 7.32 -21.85 -11.59
CA GLN A 215 7.95 -22.39 -10.39
C GLN A 215 8.19 -21.33 -9.31
N LEU A 216 7.96 -20.05 -9.65
CA LEU A 216 8.13 -18.89 -8.78
C LEU A 216 6.82 -18.46 -8.10
N LEU A 217 5.70 -19.17 -8.31
CA LEU A 217 4.35 -18.76 -7.88
C LEU A 217 4.29 -18.21 -6.45
N GLU A 218 4.92 -18.92 -5.51
CA GLU A 218 4.88 -18.56 -4.08
C GLU A 218 5.69 -17.31 -3.73
N SER A 219 6.52 -16.83 -4.64
CA SER A 219 7.31 -15.59 -4.48
C SER A 219 6.68 -14.38 -5.16
N ILE A 220 5.82 -14.61 -6.16
CA ILE A 220 5.23 -13.54 -6.98
C ILE A 220 3.72 -13.36 -6.77
N SER A 221 3.05 -14.34 -6.15
CA SER A 221 1.62 -14.29 -5.81
C SER A 221 1.33 -14.89 -4.42
N SER A 222 0.05 -15.11 -4.09
CA SER A 222 -0.42 -15.46 -2.75
C SER A 222 -1.14 -16.83 -2.67
N PRO A 223 -0.54 -17.96 -3.13
CA PRO A 223 -1.19 -19.27 -3.07
C PRO A 223 -1.37 -19.76 -1.61
N THR A 224 -2.56 -19.57 -1.05
CA THR A 224 -2.90 -19.92 0.34
C THR A 224 -3.14 -21.42 0.49
N GLY A 225 -2.06 -22.19 0.66
CA GLY A 225 -2.09 -23.64 0.87
C GLY A 225 -1.73 -24.46 -0.37
N THR A 226 -1.89 -23.88 -1.57
CA THR A 226 -1.32 -24.43 -2.81
C THR A 226 0.21 -24.27 -2.82
N ARG A 227 0.92 -25.28 -3.31
CA ARG A 227 2.40 -25.31 -3.33
C ARG A 227 2.94 -25.71 -4.69
N VAL A 228 4.07 -25.12 -5.08
CA VAL A 228 4.83 -25.56 -6.25
C VAL A 228 5.45 -26.93 -5.96
N GLN A 229 5.32 -27.87 -6.89
CA GLN A 229 6.03 -29.14 -6.86
C GLN A 229 7.46 -28.96 -7.41
N GLY A 230 8.46 -29.51 -6.73
CA GLY A 230 9.85 -29.45 -7.17
C GLY A 230 10.59 -28.21 -6.66
N THR A 231 11.38 -27.58 -7.54
CA THR A 231 12.21 -26.41 -7.19
C THR A 231 11.38 -25.13 -7.17
N LYS A 232 11.75 -24.18 -6.30
CA LYS A 232 11.17 -22.83 -6.22
C LYS A 232 11.96 -21.82 -7.05
N ALA A 233 12.46 -22.28 -8.19
CA ALA A 233 13.33 -21.56 -9.10
C ALA A 233 13.11 -22.13 -10.50
N ASN A 234 13.35 -21.31 -11.53
CA ASN A 234 13.23 -21.70 -12.93
C ASN A 234 14.24 -22.82 -13.26
N ASP A 235 13.76 -24.06 -13.30
CA ASP A 235 14.51 -25.27 -13.62
C ASP A 235 13.67 -26.18 -14.53
N MET A 236 13.91 -26.05 -15.84
CA MET A 236 13.13 -26.75 -16.85
C MET A 236 13.38 -28.27 -16.87
N ASN A 237 14.49 -28.76 -16.33
CA ASN A 237 14.70 -30.21 -16.18
C ASN A 237 13.82 -30.77 -15.06
N ALA A 238 13.76 -30.06 -13.93
CA ALA A 238 12.90 -30.44 -12.82
C ALA A 238 11.42 -30.34 -13.22
N LEU A 239 11.03 -29.28 -13.91
CA LEU A 239 9.66 -29.11 -14.42
C LEU A 239 9.30 -30.20 -15.44
N ALA A 240 10.18 -30.52 -16.39
CA ALA A 240 9.97 -31.61 -17.35
C ALA A 240 9.78 -32.96 -16.66
N ALA A 241 10.54 -33.24 -15.59
CA ALA A 241 10.39 -34.49 -14.82
C ALA A 241 9.01 -34.62 -14.15
N ILE A 242 8.33 -33.51 -13.86
CA ILE A 242 6.98 -33.48 -13.29
C ILE A 242 5.90 -33.61 -14.37
N LEU A 243 6.08 -32.96 -15.52
CA LEU A 243 5.13 -32.98 -16.63
C LEU A 243 5.14 -34.31 -17.40
N GLN A 244 6.31 -34.91 -17.61
CA GLN A 244 6.45 -36.08 -18.47
C GLN A 244 5.58 -37.29 -18.03
N PRO A 245 5.42 -37.62 -16.74
CA PRO A 245 4.49 -38.67 -16.32
C PRO A 245 3.03 -38.42 -16.75
N VAL A 246 2.56 -37.18 -16.73
CA VAL A 246 1.21 -36.80 -17.17
C VAL A 246 1.06 -36.97 -18.69
N ILE A 247 2.08 -36.54 -19.45
CA ILE A 247 2.16 -36.72 -20.90
C ILE A 247 2.16 -38.21 -21.26
N ASN A 248 2.97 -39.03 -20.58
CA ASN A 248 3.00 -40.47 -20.77
C ASN A 248 1.63 -41.11 -20.49
N GLN A 249 0.90 -40.63 -19.48
CA GLN A 249 -0.44 -41.12 -19.17
C GLN A 249 -1.43 -40.84 -20.32
N LEU A 250 -1.35 -39.69 -20.99
CA LEU A 250 -2.14 -39.41 -22.20
C LEU A 250 -1.77 -40.38 -23.33
N GLN A 251 -0.47 -40.58 -23.59
CA GLN A 251 0.00 -41.50 -24.64
C GLN A 251 -0.43 -42.95 -24.40
N THR A 252 -0.42 -43.41 -23.15
CA THR A 252 -0.90 -44.77 -22.81
C THR A 252 -2.39 -44.97 -23.10
N GLN A 253 -3.17 -43.88 -23.18
CA GLN A 253 -4.58 -43.89 -23.59
C GLN A 253 -4.76 -43.79 -25.11
N GLY A 254 -3.66 -43.81 -25.89
CA GLY A 254 -3.67 -43.72 -27.35
C GLY A 254 -3.75 -42.30 -27.89
N ILE A 255 -3.54 -41.28 -27.05
CA ILE A 255 -3.56 -39.87 -27.44
C ILE A 255 -2.16 -39.49 -27.94
N ASN A 256 -2.07 -39.08 -29.20
CA ASN A 256 -0.80 -38.75 -29.87
C ASN A 256 -0.71 -37.30 -30.36
N LYS A 257 -1.63 -36.44 -29.92
CA LYS A 257 -1.61 -34.99 -30.19
C LYS A 257 -1.64 -34.30 -28.84
N ILE A 258 -0.54 -33.69 -28.43
CA ILE A 258 -0.35 -33.17 -27.08
C ILE A 258 0.09 -31.71 -27.14
N ILE A 259 -0.71 -30.88 -26.48
CA ILE A 259 -0.51 -29.44 -26.32
C ILE A 259 -0.13 -29.19 -24.86
N VAL A 260 0.88 -28.35 -24.64
CA VAL A 260 1.18 -27.78 -23.33
C VAL A 260 0.72 -26.33 -23.31
N VAL A 261 -0.15 -25.98 -22.37
CA VAL A 261 -0.48 -24.58 -22.04
C VAL A 261 0.33 -24.21 -20.80
N SER A 262 1.20 -23.21 -20.90
CA SER A 262 2.12 -22.88 -19.80
C SER A 262 2.20 -21.40 -19.52
N HIS A 263 2.34 -21.10 -18.23
CA HIS A 263 2.49 -19.76 -17.70
C HIS A 263 3.82 -19.63 -16.95
N LEU A 264 4.95 -19.54 -17.68
CA LEU A 264 6.29 -19.57 -17.07
C LEU A 264 6.94 -18.21 -16.92
N GLN A 265 6.23 -17.12 -17.22
CA GLN A 265 6.68 -15.72 -17.07
C GLN A 265 7.73 -15.26 -18.08
N GLN A 266 8.34 -16.17 -18.86
CA GLN A 266 9.32 -15.84 -19.90
C GLN A 266 9.33 -16.92 -20.98
N ILE A 267 8.96 -16.58 -22.23
CA ILE A 267 8.92 -17.51 -23.37
C ILE A 267 10.21 -18.33 -23.58
N ALA A 268 11.37 -17.82 -23.16
CA ALA A 268 12.65 -18.52 -23.21
C ALA A 268 12.67 -19.81 -22.36
N LEU A 269 11.81 -19.90 -21.35
CA LEU A 269 11.65 -21.07 -20.51
C LEU A 269 10.85 -22.15 -21.24
N GLU A 270 9.79 -21.80 -21.95
CA GLU A 270 9.05 -22.71 -22.83
C GLU A 270 9.92 -23.27 -23.96
N GLN A 271 10.76 -22.43 -24.57
CA GLN A 271 11.76 -22.85 -25.56
C GLN A 271 12.74 -23.88 -24.99
N GLN A 272 13.15 -23.74 -23.73
CA GLN A 272 14.01 -24.71 -23.07
C GLN A 272 13.23 -25.99 -22.70
N LEU A 273 12.01 -25.83 -22.17
CA LEU A 273 11.18 -26.91 -21.67
C LEU A 273 10.78 -27.90 -22.76
N ILE A 274 10.37 -27.41 -23.94
CA ILE A 274 9.90 -28.29 -25.02
C ILE A 274 10.98 -29.30 -25.47
N THR A 275 12.26 -28.90 -25.45
CA THR A 275 13.40 -29.76 -25.79
C THR A 275 13.67 -30.87 -24.76
N LYS A 276 12.93 -30.88 -23.64
CA LYS A 276 13.03 -31.84 -22.53
C LYS A 276 11.80 -32.74 -22.43
N LEU A 277 10.73 -32.43 -23.17
CA LEU A 277 9.48 -33.17 -23.16
C LEU A 277 9.37 -34.07 -24.39
N ARG A 278 8.99 -35.33 -24.19
CA ARG A 278 8.70 -36.31 -25.24
C ARG A 278 7.22 -36.30 -25.59
N GLY A 279 6.91 -36.37 -26.88
CA GLY A 279 5.55 -36.44 -27.41
C GLY A 279 4.71 -35.17 -27.32
N VAL A 280 5.33 -34.00 -27.07
CA VAL A 280 4.66 -32.69 -27.12
C VAL A 280 4.81 -32.08 -28.50
N ASP A 281 3.71 -31.57 -29.05
CA ASP A 281 3.65 -31.04 -30.42
C ASP A 281 3.51 -29.52 -30.44
N VAL A 282 2.76 -28.96 -29.49
CA VAL A 282 2.49 -27.51 -29.42
C VAL A 282 2.69 -27.03 -27.98
N VAL A 283 3.35 -25.88 -27.81
CA VAL A 283 3.39 -25.13 -26.56
C VAL A 283 2.75 -23.76 -26.77
N ILE A 284 1.79 -23.40 -25.91
CA ILE A 284 1.25 -22.04 -25.82
C ILE A 284 1.89 -21.41 -24.58
N ALA A 285 2.77 -20.43 -24.82
CA ALA A 285 3.56 -19.74 -23.81
C ALA A 285 2.86 -18.44 -23.35
N SER A 286 2.96 -18.12 -22.07
CA SER A 286 2.31 -16.95 -21.43
C SER A 286 3.09 -16.46 -20.19
N GLY A 287 2.75 -15.26 -19.71
CA GLY A 287 3.37 -14.56 -18.59
C GLY A 287 4.47 -13.58 -19.01
N SER A 288 4.73 -13.43 -20.30
CA SER A 288 5.78 -12.55 -20.83
C SER A 288 5.32 -11.62 -21.95
N ASP A 289 4.02 -11.56 -22.22
CA ASP A 289 3.39 -10.64 -23.19
C ASP A 289 4.04 -10.67 -24.58
N THR A 290 4.58 -11.84 -24.94
CA THR A 290 5.47 -11.92 -26.10
C THR A 290 4.65 -12.08 -27.37
N ILE A 291 4.71 -11.07 -28.22
CA ILE A 291 4.13 -11.13 -29.57
C ILE A 291 5.03 -11.94 -30.48
N LEU A 292 4.48 -12.99 -31.06
CA LEU A 292 5.06 -13.69 -32.20
C LEU A 292 4.25 -13.33 -33.45
N ALA A 293 4.90 -12.92 -34.53
CA ALA A 293 4.23 -12.59 -35.79
C ALA A 293 5.16 -12.72 -37.00
N ASN A 294 4.58 -12.82 -38.19
CA ASN A 294 5.24 -12.84 -39.48
C ASN A 294 5.12 -11.47 -40.18
N GLY A 295 5.84 -11.29 -41.28
CA GLY A 295 5.97 -9.97 -41.94
C GLY A 295 4.69 -9.44 -42.60
N ASP A 296 3.68 -10.28 -42.79
CA ASP A 296 2.37 -9.98 -43.35
C ASP A 296 1.25 -9.86 -42.31
N ASP A 297 1.55 -10.12 -41.03
CA ASP A 297 0.58 -9.97 -39.94
C ASP A 297 0.31 -8.50 -39.62
N ASN A 298 -0.97 -8.16 -39.42
CA ASN A 298 -1.39 -6.82 -39.06
C ASN A 298 -1.35 -6.63 -37.55
N LEU A 299 -0.19 -6.18 -37.04
CA LEU A 299 -0.05 -5.79 -35.64
C LEU A 299 -0.69 -4.44 -35.35
N ARG A 300 -1.04 -4.23 -34.07
CA ARG A 300 -1.47 -2.94 -33.54
C ARG A 300 -0.34 -1.93 -33.64
N SER A 301 -0.71 -0.66 -33.71
CA SER A 301 0.25 0.44 -33.87
C SER A 301 1.18 0.53 -32.67
N GLY A 302 2.49 0.34 -32.90
CA GLY A 302 3.53 0.40 -31.88
C GLY A 302 4.10 -0.97 -31.51
N ASP A 303 3.37 -2.04 -31.83
CA ASP A 303 3.77 -3.40 -31.49
C ASP A 303 4.83 -3.91 -32.45
N THR A 304 5.75 -4.71 -31.92
CA THR A 304 6.81 -5.35 -32.70
C THR A 304 6.94 -6.82 -32.31
N PRO A 305 7.04 -7.75 -33.27
CA PRO A 305 7.16 -9.15 -32.95
C PRO A 305 8.57 -9.47 -32.44
N ALA A 306 8.64 -10.28 -31.39
CA ALA A 306 9.90 -10.77 -30.85
C ALA A 306 10.52 -11.88 -31.71
N ASN A 307 9.68 -12.66 -32.40
CA ASN A 307 10.08 -13.74 -33.31
C ASN A 307 8.93 -14.09 -34.28
N THR A 308 9.17 -15.04 -35.18
CA THR A 308 8.16 -15.57 -36.12
C THR A 308 7.01 -16.28 -35.40
N TYR A 309 5.84 -16.31 -36.05
CA TYR A 309 4.70 -17.10 -35.58
C TYR A 309 4.46 -18.32 -36.50
N PRO A 310 4.45 -19.55 -35.97
CA PRO A 310 4.97 -19.95 -34.66
C PRO A 310 6.52 -19.94 -34.66
N ILE A 311 7.11 -20.24 -33.51
CA ILE A 311 8.51 -20.69 -33.46
C ILE A 311 8.53 -22.19 -33.74
N VAL A 312 9.09 -22.60 -34.88
CA VAL A 312 9.29 -24.01 -35.22
C VAL A 312 10.54 -24.56 -34.53
N THR A 313 10.41 -25.72 -33.90
CA THR A 313 11.46 -26.37 -33.09
C THR A 313 11.29 -27.89 -33.08
N THR A 314 12.02 -28.59 -32.21
CA THR A 314 11.87 -30.03 -31.97
C THR A 314 11.69 -30.33 -30.49
N ASN A 315 10.93 -31.39 -30.20
CA ASN A 315 10.78 -31.92 -28.85
C ASN A 315 11.91 -32.89 -28.48
N ALA A 316 11.86 -33.53 -27.30
CA ALA A 316 12.92 -34.44 -26.85
C ALA A 316 13.01 -35.78 -27.61
N ASP A 317 12.03 -36.11 -28.45
CA ASP A 317 12.07 -37.24 -29.38
C ASP A 317 12.77 -36.88 -30.70
N GLY A 318 12.99 -35.59 -30.96
CA GLY A 318 13.48 -35.07 -32.23
C GLY A 318 12.37 -34.85 -33.26
N ASP A 319 11.11 -34.99 -32.85
CA ASP A 319 9.95 -34.73 -33.70
C ASP A 319 9.67 -33.21 -33.79
N PRO A 320 9.12 -32.72 -34.91
CA PRO A 320 8.71 -31.33 -35.05
C PRO A 320 7.72 -30.89 -33.98
N ALA A 321 7.95 -29.70 -33.44
CA ALA A 321 7.06 -29.05 -32.49
C ALA A 321 7.03 -27.54 -32.71
N VAL A 322 6.03 -26.86 -32.18
CA VAL A 322 5.87 -25.41 -32.33
C VAL A 322 5.56 -24.72 -31.01
N ILE A 323 6.01 -23.47 -30.88
CA ILE A 323 5.69 -22.58 -29.76
C ILE A 323 4.95 -21.36 -30.29
N VAL A 324 3.83 -21.04 -29.65
CA VAL A 324 3.02 -19.84 -29.95
C VAL A 324 2.85 -19.00 -28.70
N SER A 325 2.65 -17.70 -28.90
CA SER A 325 2.40 -16.70 -27.86
C SER A 325 1.74 -15.48 -28.52
N THR A 326 0.97 -14.74 -27.75
CA THR A 326 0.44 -13.42 -28.09
C THR A 326 0.69 -12.47 -26.93
N ASP A 327 0.47 -11.17 -27.15
CA ASP A 327 0.35 -10.20 -26.06
C ASP A 327 -0.96 -10.42 -25.26
N GLY A 328 -1.02 -9.79 -24.09
CA GLY A 328 -2.11 -9.86 -23.12
C GLY A 328 -3.28 -8.91 -23.40
N GLU A 329 -4.10 -8.68 -22.37
CA GLU A 329 -5.23 -7.72 -22.34
C GLU A 329 -6.26 -7.88 -23.48
N TYR A 330 -6.50 -9.10 -23.97
CA TYR A 330 -7.36 -9.39 -25.13
C TYR A 330 -6.90 -8.72 -26.44
N SER A 331 -5.64 -8.28 -26.54
CA SER A 331 -5.15 -7.48 -27.67
C SER A 331 -5.04 -8.25 -29.00
N TYR A 332 -4.84 -9.58 -28.93
CA TYR A 332 -4.75 -10.48 -30.08
C TYR A 332 -5.43 -11.82 -29.84
N VAL A 333 -6.10 -12.35 -30.87
CA VAL A 333 -6.46 -13.77 -30.95
C VAL A 333 -5.33 -14.50 -31.67
N GLY A 334 -4.60 -15.37 -30.99
CA GLY A 334 -3.59 -16.20 -31.63
C GLY A 334 -4.26 -17.29 -32.47
N ARG A 335 -3.88 -17.44 -33.75
CA ARG A 335 -4.44 -18.46 -34.65
C ARG A 335 -3.37 -19.37 -35.20
N LEU A 336 -3.35 -20.63 -34.79
CA LEU A 336 -2.47 -21.67 -35.32
C LEU A 336 -3.30 -22.74 -36.04
N VAL A 337 -3.03 -23.00 -37.31
CA VAL A 337 -3.63 -24.07 -38.13
C VAL A 337 -2.53 -25.00 -38.60
N VAL A 338 -2.55 -26.23 -38.09
CA VAL A 338 -1.54 -27.27 -38.35
C VAL A 338 -2.18 -28.58 -38.80
N ASP A 339 -1.42 -29.39 -39.54
CA ASP A 339 -1.83 -30.71 -39.98
C ASP A 339 -1.03 -31.80 -39.24
N PHE A 340 -1.73 -32.81 -38.74
CA PHE A 340 -1.15 -33.99 -38.10
C PHE A 340 -1.26 -35.22 -39.01
N ASN A 341 -0.21 -36.00 -39.12
CA ASN A 341 -0.30 -37.32 -39.75
C ASN A 341 -0.91 -38.36 -38.78
N ALA A 342 -1.10 -39.60 -39.26
CA ALA A 342 -1.71 -40.68 -38.47
C ALA A 342 -0.95 -41.05 -37.18
N ASN A 343 0.35 -40.72 -37.09
CA ASN A 343 1.16 -40.95 -35.90
C ASN A 343 1.13 -39.76 -34.92
N GLY A 344 0.44 -38.66 -35.27
CA GLY A 344 0.40 -37.46 -34.44
C GLY A 344 1.57 -36.51 -34.66
N ILE A 345 2.33 -36.67 -35.76
CA ILE A 345 3.44 -35.76 -36.07
C ILE A 345 2.94 -34.60 -36.93
N LEU A 346 3.41 -33.38 -36.62
CA LEU A 346 3.16 -32.17 -37.42
C LEU A 346 3.78 -32.29 -38.82
N VAL A 347 2.98 -32.00 -39.85
CA VAL A 347 3.39 -32.11 -41.25
C VAL A 347 2.99 -30.89 -42.09
N ASP A 348 3.73 -30.67 -43.17
CA ASP A 348 3.41 -29.69 -44.20
C ASP A 348 2.23 -30.15 -45.08
N ALA A 349 1.84 -29.29 -46.04
CA ALA A 349 0.77 -29.60 -47.00
C ALA A 349 1.04 -30.83 -47.90
N ASN A 350 2.30 -31.29 -47.98
CA ASN A 350 2.70 -32.48 -48.74
C ASN A 350 2.80 -33.75 -47.86
N GLY A 351 2.62 -33.63 -46.54
CA GLY A 351 2.75 -34.71 -45.57
C GLY A 351 4.18 -34.98 -45.09
N SER A 352 5.13 -34.09 -45.37
CA SER A 352 6.50 -34.14 -44.82
C SER A 352 6.52 -33.54 -43.41
N PRO A 353 7.40 -34.00 -42.50
CA PRO A 353 7.55 -33.39 -41.19
C PRO A 353 7.79 -31.88 -41.29
N LEU A 354 7.12 -31.09 -40.44
CA LEU A 354 7.28 -29.64 -40.39
C LEU A 354 8.73 -29.27 -39.99
N ASP A 355 9.40 -28.40 -40.75
CA ASP A 355 10.80 -28.02 -40.48
C ASP A 355 10.99 -26.49 -40.38
N ALA A 356 10.18 -25.72 -41.10
CA ALA A 356 10.25 -24.26 -41.09
C ALA A 356 8.87 -23.61 -41.04
N VAL A 357 8.83 -22.34 -40.61
CA VAL A 357 7.60 -21.53 -40.60
C VAL A 357 6.99 -21.43 -41.99
N SER A 358 7.82 -21.40 -43.04
CA SER A 358 7.39 -21.38 -44.45
C SER A 358 6.63 -22.62 -44.92
N ASP A 359 6.64 -23.70 -44.14
CA ASP A 359 5.88 -24.92 -44.43
C ASP A 359 4.40 -24.78 -44.02
N LEU A 360 4.08 -23.76 -43.22
CA LEU A 360 2.71 -23.38 -42.84
C LEU A 360 2.13 -22.34 -43.81
N ASP A 361 0.81 -22.29 -43.86
CA ASP A 361 0.11 -21.20 -44.56
C ASP A 361 0.14 -19.93 -43.69
N LEU A 362 1.04 -19.01 -44.04
CA LEU A 362 1.26 -17.75 -43.31
C LEU A 362 0.09 -16.78 -43.41
N VAL A 363 -0.80 -16.95 -44.40
CA VAL A 363 -1.99 -16.10 -44.53
C VAL A 363 -3.01 -16.38 -43.43
N ILE A 364 -3.02 -17.60 -42.89
CA ILE A 364 -3.96 -18.03 -41.84
C ILE A 364 -3.31 -18.23 -40.48
N ASN A 365 -1.99 -18.35 -40.41
CA ASN A 365 -1.23 -18.55 -39.18
C ASN A 365 -0.59 -17.25 -38.72
N GLY A 366 -1.08 -16.71 -37.60
CA GLY A 366 -0.59 -15.46 -37.03
C GLY A 366 -1.49 -14.94 -35.93
N PRO A 367 -1.05 -13.93 -35.18
CA PRO A 367 -1.91 -13.19 -34.26
C PRO A 367 -2.89 -12.30 -35.03
N VAL A 368 -4.16 -12.36 -34.68
CA VAL A 368 -5.20 -11.48 -35.24
C VAL A 368 -5.49 -10.36 -34.24
N ALA A 369 -5.08 -9.13 -34.57
CA ALA A 369 -5.30 -7.97 -33.72
C ALA A 369 -6.78 -7.73 -33.46
N THR A 370 -7.17 -7.45 -32.21
CA THR A 370 -8.57 -7.25 -31.83
C THR A 370 -9.07 -5.83 -32.10
N THR A 371 -8.85 -5.35 -33.31
CA THR A 371 -9.25 -4.02 -33.77
C THR A 371 -10.60 -4.06 -34.49
N GLU A 372 -11.23 -2.89 -34.58
CA GLU A 372 -12.47 -2.71 -35.33
C GLU A 372 -12.33 -3.12 -36.80
N ASP A 373 -11.20 -2.81 -37.44
CA ASP A 373 -10.94 -3.15 -38.83
C ASP A 373 -10.90 -4.67 -39.05
N GLN A 374 -10.31 -5.42 -38.12
CA GLN A 374 -10.28 -6.90 -38.20
C GLN A 374 -11.66 -7.50 -37.97
N VAL A 375 -12.45 -6.94 -37.04
CA VAL A 375 -13.86 -7.35 -36.86
C VAL A 375 -14.65 -7.13 -38.15
N ILE A 376 -14.51 -5.96 -38.80
CA ILE A 376 -15.18 -5.67 -40.07
C ILE A 376 -14.68 -6.59 -41.18
N ALA A 377 -13.39 -6.91 -41.24
CA ALA A 377 -12.83 -7.79 -42.26
C ALA A 377 -13.43 -9.22 -42.18
N LEU A 378 -13.66 -9.73 -40.96
CA LEU A 378 -14.20 -11.06 -40.74
C LEU A 378 -15.73 -11.12 -40.86
N TRP A 379 -16.45 -10.11 -40.36
CA TRP A 379 -17.91 -10.10 -40.31
C TRP A 379 -18.59 -9.28 -41.42
N GLY A 380 -17.82 -8.54 -42.20
CA GLY A 380 -18.29 -7.56 -43.19
C GLY A 380 -18.83 -6.25 -42.59
N SER A 381 -19.19 -6.23 -41.30
CA SER A 381 -19.66 -5.03 -40.57
C SER A 381 -19.65 -5.26 -39.06
N LYS A 382 -19.64 -4.18 -38.27
CA LYS A 382 -19.80 -4.27 -36.80
C LYS A 382 -21.21 -4.69 -36.41
N GLU A 383 -22.21 -4.23 -37.15
CA GLU A 383 -23.61 -4.55 -36.88
C GLU A 383 -23.85 -6.06 -36.94
N ALA A 384 -23.17 -6.76 -37.85
CA ALA A 384 -23.20 -8.22 -37.92
C ALA A 384 -22.45 -8.87 -36.74
N ALA A 385 -21.23 -8.42 -36.44
CA ALA A 385 -20.40 -8.94 -35.35
C ALA A 385 -21.05 -8.82 -33.97
N PHE A 386 -21.81 -7.74 -33.75
CA PHE A 386 -22.48 -7.42 -32.49
C PHE A 386 -24.01 -7.58 -32.57
N ALA A 387 -24.52 -8.37 -33.52
CA ALA A 387 -25.93 -8.72 -33.59
C ALA A 387 -26.37 -9.54 -32.36
N GLN A 388 -27.65 -9.49 -32.01
CA GLN A 388 -28.16 -10.21 -30.84
C GLN A 388 -27.86 -11.72 -30.95
N GLY A 389 -27.22 -12.28 -29.93
CA GLY A 389 -26.88 -13.70 -29.84
C GLY A 389 -25.47 -14.07 -30.30
N THR A 390 -24.71 -13.16 -30.92
CA THR A 390 -23.29 -13.39 -31.20
C THR A 390 -22.46 -13.33 -29.92
N LYS A 391 -21.28 -13.97 -29.92
CA LYS A 391 -20.36 -13.90 -28.76
C LYS A 391 -19.92 -12.47 -28.50
N GLY A 392 -19.60 -11.73 -29.57
CA GLY A 392 -19.25 -10.31 -29.50
C GLY A 392 -20.33 -9.48 -28.79
N ASN A 393 -21.61 -9.69 -29.11
CA ASN A 393 -22.71 -8.97 -28.46
C ASN A 393 -22.84 -9.30 -26.98
N LEU A 394 -22.75 -10.57 -26.60
CA LEU A 394 -22.85 -11.00 -25.20
C LEU A 394 -21.68 -10.45 -24.35
N VAL A 395 -20.47 -10.48 -24.89
CA VAL A 395 -19.29 -9.88 -24.22
C VAL A 395 -19.44 -8.36 -24.13
N LYS A 396 -19.91 -7.70 -25.19
CA LYS A 396 -20.17 -6.25 -25.17
C LYS A 396 -21.16 -5.84 -24.07
N GLN A 397 -22.22 -6.63 -23.82
CA GLN A 397 -23.15 -6.35 -22.72
C GLN A 397 -22.46 -6.36 -21.35
N LEU A 398 -21.46 -7.23 -21.15
CA LEU A 398 -20.68 -7.29 -19.92
C LEU A 398 -19.73 -6.08 -19.82
N THR A 399 -19.01 -5.76 -20.88
CA THR A 399 -18.04 -4.65 -20.86
C THR A 399 -18.69 -3.28 -20.80
N ASP A 400 -19.84 -3.07 -21.46
CA ASP A 400 -20.63 -1.83 -21.35
C ASP A 400 -21.10 -1.60 -19.89
N ALA A 401 -21.44 -2.66 -19.17
CA ALA A 401 -21.82 -2.58 -17.77
C ALA A 401 -20.63 -2.23 -16.86
N VAL A 402 -19.45 -2.77 -17.16
CA VAL A 402 -18.20 -2.40 -16.48
C VAL A 402 -17.86 -0.92 -16.76
N GLU A 403 -17.89 -0.48 -18.01
CA GLU A 403 -17.60 0.90 -18.41
C GLU A 403 -18.52 1.90 -17.69
N GLY A 404 -19.83 1.62 -17.66
CA GLY A 404 -20.80 2.46 -16.98
C GLY A 404 -20.55 2.58 -15.47
N LEU A 405 -20.13 1.48 -14.82
CA LEU A 405 -19.81 1.49 -13.39
C LEU A 405 -18.49 2.21 -13.11
N VAL A 406 -17.44 1.90 -13.85
CA VAL A 406 -16.12 2.55 -13.70
C VAL A 406 -16.23 4.05 -13.90
N ALA A 407 -17.00 4.51 -14.89
CA ALA A 407 -17.24 5.92 -15.10
C ALA A 407 -18.04 6.58 -13.96
N ALA A 408 -19.04 5.88 -13.41
CA ALA A 408 -19.79 6.38 -12.26
C ALA A 408 -18.89 6.51 -11.01
N GLN A 409 -18.04 5.52 -10.75
CA GLN A 409 -17.06 5.54 -9.66
C GLN A 409 -16.04 6.67 -9.87
N ASP A 410 -15.53 6.83 -11.08
CA ASP A 410 -14.55 7.89 -11.37
C ASP A 410 -15.15 9.30 -11.30
N SER A 411 -16.46 9.44 -11.56
CA SER A 411 -17.19 10.70 -11.40
C SER A 411 -17.45 11.08 -9.93
N ASN A 412 -17.38 10.11 -9.02
CA ASN A 412 -17.68 10.30 -7.60
C ASN A 412 -16.42 10.74 -6.84
N VAL A 413 -16.24 12.05 -6.67
CA VAL A 413 -15.00 12.67 -6.17
C VAL A 413 -15.04 13.00 -4.68
N PHE A 414 -13.97 12.69 -3.96
CA PHE A 414 -13.87 12.83 -2.50
C PHE A 414 -12.79 13.79 -2.03
N GLY A 415 -11.84 14.17 -2.87
CA GLY A 415 -10.83 15.15 -2.48
C GLY A 415 -10.02 15.68 -3.63
N ARG A 416 -8.97 16.47 -3.31
CA ARG A 416 -8.04 17.00 -4.29
C ARG A 416 -6.58 16.81 -3.89
N SER A 417 -5.72 16.59 -4.87
CA SER A 417 -4.26 16.60 -4.76
C SER A 417 -3.65 17.46 -5.85
N THR A 418 -2.58 18.20 -5.52
CA THR A 418 -1.73 18.88 -6.50
C THR A 418 -0.47 18.09 -6.85
N VAL A 419 -0.31 16.90 -6.26
CA VAL A 419 0.88 16.05 -6.35
C VAL A 419 0.48 14.60 -6.60
N PHE A 420 1.42 13.79 -7.08
CA PHE A 420 1.30 12.34 -7.04
C PHE A 420 1.37 11.86 -5.59
N ILE A 421 0.49 10.93 -5.20
CA ILE A 421 0.47 10.35 -3.84
C ILE A 421 1.04 8.94 -3.93
N GLU A 422 2.24 8.75 -3.38
CA GLU A 422 3.06 7.55 -3.57
C GLU A 422 2.52 6.35 -2.80
N GLY A 423 2.21 5.30 -3.55
CA GLY A 423 1.70 4.02 -3.05
C GLY A 423 2.23 2.81 -3.84
N ARG A 424 3.25 3.00 -4.68
CA ARG A 424 3.82 1.92 -5.48
C ARG A 424 4.52 0.90 -4.59
N ARG A 425 4.45 -0.37 -5.02
CA ARG A 425 4.88 -1.55 -4.24
C ARG A 425 6.33 -1.45 -3.77
N GLU A 426 7.21 -0.95 -4.63
CA GLU A 426 8.65 -0.82 -4.38
C GLU A 426 8.99 0.21 -3.30
N GLN A 427 8.08 1.16 -3.01
CA GLN A 427 8.24 2.21 -2.01
C GLN A 427 7.45 1.89 -0.73
N VAL A 428 6.13 1.65 -0.85
CA VAL A 428 5.22 1.52 0.30
C VAL A 428 5.51 0.31 1.20
N ARG A 429 6.35 -0.61 0.73
CA ARG A 429 6.78 -1.82 1.45
C ARG A 429 8.22 -1.77 1.98
N THR A 430 8.89 -0.63 1.83
CA THR A 430 10.33 -0.51 2.12
C THR A 430 10.68 0.78 2.86
N GLN A 431 9.86 1.82 2.74
CA GLN A 431 10.07 3.14 3.32
C GLN A 431 8.75 3.85 3.67
N GLU A 432 8.87 5.04 4.26
CA GLU A 432 7.74 5.96 4.41
C GLU A 432 7.19 6.33 3.02
N THR A 433 5.86 6.45 2.89
CA THR A 433 5.28 7.07 1.71
C THR A 433 4.11 7.98 2.05
N THR A 434 3.84 8.95 1.19
CA THR A 434 2.73 9.89 1.28
C THR A 434 1.36 9.21 1.35
N LEU A 435 1.10 8.13 0.58
CA LEU A 435 -0.17 7.39 0.69
C LEU A 435 -0.23 6.53 1.97
N GLY A 436 0.90 5.97 2.38
CA GLY A 436 1.03 5.25 3.65
C GLY A 436 0.64 6.14 4.83
N ASN A 437 1.25 7.33 4.88
CA ASN A 437 0.94 8.36 5.86
C ASN A 437 -0.51 8.82 5.80
N LEU A 438 -0.98 9.21 4.61
CA LEU A 438 -2.33 9.74 4.41
C LEU A 438 -3.42 8.75 4.85
N SER A 439 -3.27 7.47 4.50
CA SER A 439 -4.25 6.44 4.86
C SER A 439 -4.15 6.01 6.33
N ALA A 440 -2.96 6.03 6.93
CA ALA A 440 -2.82 5.82 8.37
C ALA A 440 -3.38 6.99 9.20
N ASP A 441 -3.21 8.23 8.71
CA ASP A 441 -3.77 9.45 9.29
C ASP A 441 -5.31 9.43 9.23
N ALA A 442 -5.89 8.97 8.11
CA ALA A 442 -7.34 8.77 7.96
C ALA A 442 -7.90 7.78 8.98
N ASN A 443 -7.23 6.63 9.16
CA ASN A 443 -7.61 5.65 10.18
C ASN A 443 -7.57 6.24 11.60
N LEU A 444 -6.51 6.98 11.95
CA LEU A 444 -6.36 7.59 13.27
C LEU A 444 -7.41 8.69 13.50
N PHE A 445 -7.66 9.52 12.48
CA PHE A 445 -8.67 10.57 12.51
C PHE A 445 -10.05 9.98 12.80
N PHE A 446 -10.45 8.95 12.05
CA PHE A 446 -11.71 8.24 12.27
C PHE A 446 -11.77 7.61 13.67
N ALA A 447 -10.73 6.87 14.07
CA ALA A 447 -10.67 6.20 15.36
C ALA A 447 -10.88 7.15 16.54
N LYS A 448 -10.30 8.37 16.49
CA LYS A 448 -10.47 9.40 17.53
C LYS A 448 -11.90 9.96 17.63
N THR A 449 -12.73 9.82 16.60
CA THR A 449 -14.17 10.16 16.70
C THR A 449 -14.94 9.14 17.54
N ILE A 450 -14.45 7.91 17.63
CA ILE A 450 -15.05 6.80 18.36
C ILE A 450 -14.47 6.70 19.77
N ASP A 451 -13.14 6.77 19.87
CA ASP A 451 -12.36 6.64 21.09
C ASP A 451 -11.22 7.67 21.09
N ALA A 452 -11.41 8.77 21.82
CA ALA A 452 -10.44 9.86 21.87
C ALA A 452 -9.10 9.46 22.54
N THR A 453 -9.03 8.28 23.18
CA THR A 453 -7.79 7.77 23.80
C THR A 453 -6.87 7.09 22.80
N VAL A 454 -7.32 6.84 21.56
CA VAL A 454 -6.49 6.23 20.51
C VAL A 454 -5.34 7.15 20.15
N GLN A 455 -4.12 6.62 20.24
CA GLN A 455 -2.89 7.35 19.96
C GLN A 455 -2.22 6.94 18.66
N VAL A 456 -2.36 5.67 18.26
CA VAL A 456 -1.54 5.06 17.21
C VAL A 456 -2.42 4.44 16.12
N SER A 457 -1.98 4.55 14.87
CA SER A 457 -2.52 3.79 13.73
C SER A 457 -1.40 3.02 13.05
N ILE A 458 -1.61 1.74 12.79
CA ILE A 458 -0.67 0.86 12.06
C ILE A 458 -1.42 0.14 10.94
N LYS A 459 -0.88 0.18 9.73
CA LYS A 459 -1.32 -0.66 8.61
C LYS A 459 -0.11 -1.17 7.81
N ASN A 460 -0.27 -2.27 7.08
CA ASN A 460 0.81 -2.86 6.30
C ASN A 460 0.83 -2.30 4.87
N GLY A 461 2.03 -2.10 4.31
CA GLY A 461 2.21 -1.67 2.91
C GLY A 461 1.66 -2.67 1.90
N GLY A 462 1.50 -3.95 2.27
CA GLY A 462 0.86 -4.98 1.45
C GLY A 462 -0.62 -4.70 1.13
N GLY A 463 -1.31 -3.95 2.00
CA GLY A 463 -2.69 -3.52 1.82
C GLY A 463 -2.86 -2.35 0.85
N ILE A 464 -1.80 -1.59 0.57
CA ILE A 464 -1.78 -0.48 -0.40
C ILE A 464 -1.31 -1.03 -1.75
N ARG A 465 -2.16 -0.88 -2.78
CA ARG A 465 -2.05 -1.63 -4.04
C ARG A 465 -1.71 -0.76 -5.24
N ALA A 466 -2.00 0.53 -5.17
CA ALA A 466 -1.69 1.50 -6.20
C ALA A 466 -1.42 2.86 -5.57
N ALA A 467 -0.70 3.70 -6.30
CA ALA A 467 -0.59 5.12 -6.02
C ALA A 467 -1.84 5.87 -6.50
N ILE A 468 -2.02 7.11 -6.02
CA ILE A 468 -3.06 8.02 -6.54
C ILE A 468 -2.37 9.09 -7.39
N GLY A 469 -2.57 9.01 -8.69
CA GLY A 469 -1.93 9.88 -9.68
C GLY A 469 -1.58 9.12 -10.95
N GLU A 470 -0.84 9.76 -11.85
CA GLU A 470 -0.36 9.16 -13.08
C GLU A 470 1.17 9.20 -13.14
N VAL A 471 1.77 8.14 -13.67
CA VAL A 471 3.15 8.14 -14.12
C VAL A 471 3.12 8.25 -15.63
N ASP A 472 3.58 9.38 -16.18
CA ASP A 472 3.56 9.56 -17.63
C ASP A 472 4.59 8.65 -18.35
N ALA A 473 4.56 8.63 -19.68
CA ALA A 473 5.47 7.80 -20.48
C ALA A 473 6.98 8.08 -20.26
N ASN A 474 7.34 9.23 -19.65
CA ASN A 474 8.71 9.58 -19.32
C ASN A 474 9.08 9.26 -17.85
N GLY A 475 8.15 8.67 -17.09
CA GLY A 475 8.31 8.40 -15.66
C GLY A 475 8.00 9.60 -14.76
N THR A 476 7.38 10.66 -15.28
CA THR A 476 7.02 11.85 -14.49
C THR A 476 5.83 11.54 -13.60
N LEU A 477 5.96 11.82 -12.30
CA LEU A 477 4.90 11.65 -11.32
C LEU A 477 3.95 12.87 -11.37
N LEU A 478 2.71 12.64 -11.76
CA LEU A 478 1.67 13.65 -11.93
C LEU A 478 0.50 13.39 -10.95
N PRO A 479 -0.27 14.42 -10.54
CA PRO A 479 -1.54 14.19 -9.87
C PRO A 479 -2.50 13.40 -10.78
N THR A 480 -3.68 13.05 -10.28
CA THR A 480 -4.72 12.40 -11.10
C THR A 480 -5.05 13.26 -12.31
N GLN A 481 -5.26 12.65 -13.47
CA GLN A 481 -5.60 13.38 -14.70
C GLN A 481 -7.11 13.54 -14.88
N ALA A 482 -7.48 14.51 -15.71
CA ALA A 482 -8.88 14.71 -16.07
C ALA A 482 -9.38 13.54 -16.93
N ASN A 483 -10.61 13.10 -16.69
CA ASN A 483 -11.29 12.09 -17.48
C ASN A 483 -12.58 12.71 -18.07
N PRO A 484 -12.59 13.10 -19.36
CA PRO A 484 -13.75 13.69 -20.00
C PRO A 484 -15.00 12.80 -20.02
N PHE A 485 -14.82 11.47 -19.94
CA PHE A 485 -15.93 10.52 -19.97
C PHE A 485 -16.69 10.49 -18.64
N SER A 486 -15.98 10.52 -17.52
CA SER A 486 -16.58 10.58 -16.17
C SER A 486 -16.88 12.02 -15.72
N GLY A 487 -16.23 13.02 -16.33
CA GLY A 487 -16.29 14.42 -15.93
C GLY A 487 -15.32 14.81 -14.82
N LYS A 488 -14.46 13.88 -14.36
CA LYS A 488 -13.41 14.13 -13.37
C LYS A 488 -12.38 15.11 -13.89
N GLN A 489 -11.94 16.04 -13.05
CA GLN A 489 -10.94 17.05 -13.37
C GLN A 489 -9.55 16.65 -12.85
N THR A 490 -8.49 17.23 -13.43
CA THR A 490 -7.11 17.02 -12.96
C THR A 490 -6.98 17.38 -11.48
N GLY A 491 -6.35 16.47 -10.72
CA GLY A 491 -6.13 16.58 -9.30
C GLY A 491 -7.32 16.19 -8.43
N GLU A 492 -8.49 15.88 -8.98
CA GLU A 492 -9.58 15.30 -8.19
C GLU A 492 -9.30 13.83 -7.88
N ILE A 493 -9.54 13.42 -6.63
CA ILE A 493 -9.42 12.04 -6.17
C ILE A 493 -10.82 11.42 -6.16
N SER A 494 -11.04 10.43 -7.01
CA SER A 494 -12.32 9.75 -7.19
C SER A 494 -12.45 8.50 -6.32
N GLN A 495 -13.68 7.96 -6.24
CA GLN A 495 -13.95 6.64 -5.68
C GLN A 495 -13.07 5.59 -6.34
N LEU A 496 -12.90 5.67 -7.67
CA LEU A 496 -12.08 4.72 -8.42
C LEU A 496 -10.63 4.73 -7.94
N ASP A 497 -10.03 5.91 -7.76
CA ASP A 497 -8.66 6.04 -7.24
C ASP A 497 -8.50 5.41 -5.84
N ILE A 498 -9.51 5.56 -4.97
CA ILE A 498 -9.53 4.98 -3.63
C ILE A 498 -9.68 3.46 -3.68
N LEU A 499 -10.60 2.95 -4.52
CA LEU A 499 -10.79 1.52 -4.73
C LEU A 499 -9.51 0.86 -5.25
N ASP A 500 -8.85 1.49 -6.21
CA ASP A 500 -7.60 0.98 -6.80
C ASP A 500 -6.44 0.97 -5.82
N SER A 501 -6.37 1.98 -4.95
CA SER A 501 -5.34 2.10 -3.94
C SER A 501 -5.54 1.10 -2.80
N LEU A 502 -6.77 0.87 -2.34
CA LEU A 502 -7.12 0.08 -1.16
C LEU A 502 -8.05 -1.09 -1.51
N ARG A 503 -7.64 -1.95 -2.45
CA ARG A 503 -8.50 -2.96 -3.10
C ARG A 503 -9.16 -3.97 -2.18
N PHE A 504 -8.58 -4.25 -1.02
CA PHE A 504 -9.12 -5.21 -0.06
C PHE A 504 -10.25 -4.63 0.80
N ASN A 505 -10.32 -3.30 0.90
CA ASN A 505 -11.22 -2.57 1.78
C ASN A 505 -11.31 -3.16 3.20
N ASN A 506 -10.15 -3.38 3.83
CA ASN A 506 -10.11 -4.00 5.14
C ASN A 506 -10.93 -3.20 6.16
N GLY A 507 -11.52 -3.93 7.10
CA GLY A 507 -12.18 -3.31 8.23
C GLY A 507 -11.18 -2.68 9.21
N LEU A 508 -11.65 -1.81 10.09
CA LEU A 508 -10.82 -1.20 11.14
C LEU A 508 -11.14 -1.82 12.51
N SER A 509 -10.08 -2.12 13.26
CA SER A 509 -10.16 -2.72 14.60
C SER A 509 -9.36 -1.90 15.61
N LEU A 510 -9.98 -1.56 16.74
CA LEU A 510 -9.31 -0.95 17.88
C LEU A 510 -8.74 -2.04 18.79
N LEU A 511 -7.48 -1.90 19.22
CA LEU A 511 -6.83 -2.80 20.16
C LEU A 511 -6.07 -2.00 21.22
N THR A 512 -5.78 -2.65 22.34
CA THR A 512 -4.86 -2.14 23.35
C THR A 512 -3.65 -3.08 23.42
N VAL A 513 -2.47 -2.49 23.38
CA VAL A 513 -1.19 -3.20 23.54
C VAL A 513 -0.37 -2.52 24.62
N THR A 514 0.60 -3.21 25.20
CA THR A 514 1.61 -2.60 26.06
C THR A 514 2.69 -1.90 25.23
N ALA A 515 3.48 -1.03 25.86
CA ALA A 515 4.65 -0.42 25.24
C ALA A 515 5.65 -1.46 24.68
N ALA A 516 5.90 -2.55 25.42
CA ALA A 516 6.74 -3.64 24.95
C ALA A 516 6.14 -4.38 23.75
N GLU A 517 4.83 -4.60 23.73
CA GLU A 517 4.17 -5.26 22.59
C GLU A 517 4.13 -4.38 21.35
N LEU A 518 3.95 -3.06 21.50
CA LEU A 518 4.05 -2.11 20.38
C LEU A 518 5.42 -2.15 19.73
N GLU A 519 6.50 -2.17 20.54
CA GLU A 519 7.86 -2.31 20.04
C GLU A 519 8.04 -3.62 19.26
N ARG A 520 7.61 -4.76 19.81
CA ARG A 520 7.67 -6.06 19.11
C ARG A 520 6.84 -6.13 17.82
N ILE A 521 5.69 -5.44 17.77
CA ILE A 521 4.86 -5.33 16.56
C ILE A 521 5.64 -4.61 15.45
N LEU A 522 6.32 -3.51 15.80
CA LEU A 522 7.11 -2.74 14.83
C LEU A 522 8.40 -3.45 14.44
N GLU A 523 9.08 -4.11 15.38
CA GLU A 523 10.20 -5.03 15.11
C GLU A 523 9.81 -6.07 14.05
N TYR A 524 8.62 -6.65 14.18
CA TYR A 524 8.10 -7.58 13.18
C TYR A 524 7.84 -6.88 11.85
N GLY A 525 7.22 -5.70 11.87
CA GLY A 525 6.96 -4.91 10.66
C GLY A 525 8.22 -4.71 9.81
N VAL A 526 9.38 -4.47 10.43
CA VAL A 526 10.66 -4.25 9.71
C VAL A 526 11.57 -5.48 9.65
N ALA A 527 11.15 -6.63 10.16
CA ALA A 527 11.98 -7.84 10.27
C ALA A 527 12.43 -8.41 8.91
N ALA A 528 11.62 -8.24 7.86
CA ALA A 528 11.90 -8.74 6.52
C ALA A 528 12.61 -7.72 5.61
N THR A 529 12.94 -6.52 6.12
CA THR A 529 13.66 -5.50 5.36
C THR A 529 15.05 -6.03 4.99
N ALA A 530 15.32 -6.07 3.68
CA ALA A 530 16.57 -6.46 3.06
C ALA A 530 16.66 -5.82 1.67
N GLU A 531 17.87 -5.71 1.11
CA GLU A 531 18.09 -5.15 -0.22
C GLU A 531 17.27 -5.92 -1.28
N GLY A 532 16.50 -5.19 -2.10
CA GLY A 532 15.63 -5.75 -3.14
C GLY A 532 14.35 -6.46 -2.65
N ALA A 533 14.17 -6.65 -1.34
CA ALA A 533 12.97 -7.28 -0.80
C ALA A 533 11.81 -6.26 -0.67
N THR A 534 10.59 -6.67 -1.06
CA THR A 534 9.36 -5.86 -0.93
C THR A 534 8.30 -6.55 -0.06
N PRO A 535 8.60 -6.84 1.22
CA PRO A 535 7.71 -7.60 2.09
C PRO A 535 6.42 -6.83 2.38
N GLY A 536 5.26 -7.49 2.23
CA GLY A 536 3.96 -6.85 2.50
C GLY A 536 3.80 -6.34 3.93
N GLN A 537 4.51 -6.94 4.89
CA GLN A 537 4.38 -6.65 6.31
C GLN A 537 4.93 -5.28 6.75
N PHE A 538 5.64 -4.54 5.91
CA PHE A 538 6.23 -3.25 6.29
C PHE A 538 5.17 -2.26 6.79
N PRO A 539 5.33 -1.62 7.96
CA PRO A 539 4.27 -0.82 8.56
C PRO A 539 4.28 0.63 8.06
N GLN A 540 3.11 1.12 7.66
CA GLN A 540 2.78 2.53 7.50
C GLN A 540 2.01 2.99 8.75
N VAL A 541 2.31 4.19 9.25
CA VAL A 541 1.93 4.57 10.62
C VAL A 541 1.40 6.00 10.75
N SER A 542 0.60 6.25 11.79
CA SER A 542 0.23 7.59 12.25
C SER A 542 0.21 7.65 13.77
N GLY A 543 0.46 8.84 14.33
CA GLY A 543 0.55 9.08 15.78
C GLY A 543 1.80 8.51 16.45
N ILE A 544 2.71 7.90 15.67
CA ILE A 544 4.05 7.49 16.09
C ILE A 544 5.09 7.90 15.06
N GLN A 545 6.33 8.00 15.51
CA GLN A 545 7.53 8.05 14.67
C GLN A 545 8.52 7.02 15.19
N PHE A 546 9.26 6.35 14.31
CA PHE A 546 10.31 5.41 14.72
C PHE A 546 11.48 5.38 13.75
N SER A 547 12.65 5.00 14.26
CA SER A 547 13.84 4.70 13.46
C SER A 547 14.22 3.24 13.61
N PHE A 548 14.72 2.63 12.54
CA PHE A 548 15.17 1.25 12.57
C PHE A 548 16.49 1.03 11.80
N ASP A 549 17.28 0.07 12.26
CA ASP A 549 18.53 -0.38 11.64
C ASP A 549 18.35 -1.83 11.12
N PRO A 550 18.22 -2.02 9.79
CA PRO A 550 17.99 -3.35 9.22
C PRO A 550 19.20 -4.29 9.34
N SER A 551 20.39 -3.79 9.67
CA SER A 551 21.58 -4.61 9.92
C SER A 551 21.52 -5.35 11.26
N LYS A 552 20.64 -4.92 12.18
CA LYS A 552 20.45 -5.52 13.50
C LYS A 552 19.59 -6.78 13.45
N GLN A 553 19.60 -7.48 14.58
CA GLN A 553 18.86 -8.72 14.76
C GLN A 553 17.35 -8.49 14.60
N ALA A 554 16.73 -9.16 13.62
CA ALA A 554 15.28 -9.18 13.47
C ALA A 554 14.62 -10.04 14.57
N ILE A 555 13.42 -9.66 15.00
CA ILE A 555 12.59 -10.50 15.88
C ILE A 555 12.19 -11.81 15.18
N VAL A 556 12.10 -12.90 15.94
CA VAL A 556 11.60 -14.20 15.49
C VAL A 556 10.54 -14.69 16.46
N PHE A 557 9.35 -14.99 15.96
CA PHE A 557 8.26 -15.54 16.76
C PHE A 557 8.22 -17.06 16.73
N GLU A 558 7.83 -17.66 17.85
CA GLU A 558 7.35 -19.04 17.88
C GLU A 558 5.97 -19.11 17.25
N ARG A 559 5.70 -20.18 16.50
CA ARG A 559 4.44 -20.34 15.76
C ARG A 559 3.86 -21.73 15.94
N ASN A 560 2.53 -21.81 15.98
CA ASN A 560 1.82 -23.08 15.97
C ASN A 560 1.69 -23.66 14.54
N ALA A 561 1.08 -24.84 14.41
CA ALA A 561 0.90 -25.53 13.14
C ALA A 561 0.12 -24.74 12.07
N ASN A 562 -0.66 -23.74 12.48
CA ASN A 562 -1.43 -22.86 11.60
C ASN A 562 -0.69 -21.54 11.31
N GLY A 563 0.58 -21.40 11.73
CA GLY A 563 1.40 -20.21 11.49
C GLY A 563 1.14 -19.04 12.45
N ARG A 564 0.21 -19.17 13.41
CA ARG A 564 -0.10 -18.11 14.38
C ARG A 564 1.00 -18.00 15.43
N VAL A 565 1.36 -16.76 15.78
CA VAL A 565 2.32 -16.43 16.85
C VAL A 565 1.82 -16.99 18.19
N THR A 566 2.71 -17.65 18.93
CA THR A 566 2.43 -18.17 20.28
C THR A 566 3.44 -17.70 21.32
N GLY A 567 4.44 -16.92 20.91
CA GLY A 567 5.50 -16.45 21.77
C GLY A 567 6.66 -15.85 20.98
N VAL A 568 7.65 -15.33 21.70
CA VAL A 568 8.88 -14.78 21.12
C VAL A 568 9.98 -15.82 21.20
N GLN A 569 10.47 -16.28 20.05
CA GLN A 569 11.61 -17.19 19.98
C GLN A 569 12.92 -16.42 20.17
N LYS A 570 12.99 -15.22 19.59
CA LYS A 570 14.15 -14.34 19.66
C LYS A 570 13.69 -12.88 19.58
N GLU A 571 14.10 -12.06 20.54
CA GLU A 571 13.80 -10.63 20.54
C GLU A 571 14.51 -9.91 19.37
N GLY A 572 13.89 -8.81 18.93
CA GLY A 572 14.44 -7.90 17.93
C GLY A 572 15.39 -6.87 18.53
N ASP A 573 16.15 -6.18 17.67
CA ASP A 573 17.04 -5.06 18.01
C ASP A 573 17.09 -4.03 16.86
N ARG A 574 16.14 -4.12 15.90
CA ARG A 574 16.10 -3.23 14.73
C ARG A 574 15.52 -1.88 15.07
N ILE A 575 14.48 -1.79 15.89
CA ILE A 575 13.90 -0.52 16.33
C ILE A 575 14.90 0.17 17.25
N ARG A 576 15.40 1.34 16.83
CA ARG A 576 16.42 2.11 17.56
C ARG A 576 15.80 3.24 18.37
N SER A 577 14.72 3.81 17.88
CA SER A 577 13.91 4.76 18.64
C SER A 577 12.46 4.71 18.19
N LEU A 578 11.56 5.01 19.11
CA LEU A 578 10.11 5.01 18.90
C LEU A 578 9.47 6.01 19.85
N ALA A 579 8.65 6.91 19.31
CA ALA A 579 7.88 7.88 20.07
C ALA A 579 6.43 7.92 19.62
N ILE A 580 5.52 8.13 20.57
CA ILE A 580 4.16 8.61 20.30
C ILE A 580 4.26 10.12 20.09
N VAL A 581 3.64 10.60 19.02
CA VAL A 581 3.65 12.01 18.65
C VAL A 581 2.22 12.53 18.41
N ASP A 582 2.03 13.84 18.58
CA ASP A 582 0.82 14.49 18.06
C ASP A 582 0.89 14.52 16.52
N PRO A 583 -0.05 13.88 15.81
CA PRO A 583 -0.02 13.79 14.36
C PRO A 583 -0.17 15.15 13.65
N ASN A 584 -0.66 16.20 14.34
CA ASN A 584 -0.89 17.51 13.74
C ASN A 584 0.37 18.40 13.73
N ASN A 585 1.28 18.20 14.68
CA ASN A 585 2.43 19.10 14.87
C ASN A 585 3.77 18.38 15.14
N GLY A 586 3.77 17.04 15.23
CA GLY A 586 4.97 16.23 15.46
C GLY A 586 5.54 16.31 16.88
N GLN A 587 4.83 16.91 17.84
CA GLN A 587 5.29 16.98 19.23
C GLN A 587 5.39 15.57 19.82
N VAL A 588 6.56 15.22 20.37
CA VAL A 588 6.76 14.00 21.16
C VAL A 588 5.93 14.05 22.43
N LEU A 589 5.04 13.07 22.59
CA LEU A 589 4.14 12.92 23.74
C LEU A 589 4.63 11.84 24.71
N ASP A 590 5.22 10.77 24.20
CA ASP A 590 5.78 9.66 24.98
C ASP A 590 6.92 8.98 24.20
N VAL A 591 8.05 8.72 24.85
CA VAL A 591 9.18 7.98 24.27
C VAL A 591 9.07 6.52 24.70
N ILE A 592 8.91 5.63 23.73
CA ILE A 592 8.75 4.18 23.96
C ILE A 592 10.10 3.47 23.89
N VAL A 593 10.92 3.80 22.90
CA VAL A 593 12.25 3.21 22.70
C VAL A 593 13.27 4.31 22.50
N GLU A 594 14.42 4.20 23.17
CA GLU A 594 15.60 5.02 22.94
C GLU A 594 16.84 4.13 22.93
N ASN A 595 17.70 4.32 21.92
CA ASN A 595 18.91 3.51 21.71
C ASN A 595 18.65 1.99 21.70
N GLY A 596 17.50 1.57 21.17
CA GLY A 596 17.06 0.17 21.12
C GLY A 596 16.67 -0.41 22.48
N GLN A 597 16.37 0.42 23.48
CA GLN A 597 15.91 -0.01 24.80
C GLN A 597 14.56 0.63 25.13
N LEU A 598 13.66 -0.14 25.76
CA LEU A 598 12.39 0.38 26.24
C LEU A 598 12.60 1.46 27.30
N VAL A 599 11.86 2.56 27.18
CA VAL A 599 11.86 3.69 28.12
C VAL A 599 10.56 3.69 28.92
N GLY A 600 10.65 3.88 30.23
CA GLY A 600 9.50 3.93 31.14
C GLY A 600 8.91 2.56 31.48
N ASP A 601 7.64 2.53 31.88
CA ASP A 601 6.93 1.28 32.19
C ASP A 601 6.59 0.51 30.91
N ALA A 602 7.22 -0.66 30.75
CA ALA A 602 7.01 -1.56 29.61
C ALA A 602 5.56 -2.05 29.47
N ASN A 603 4.78 -2.08 30.57
CA ASN A 603 3.40 -2.56 30.57
C ASN A 603 2.36 -1.45 30.41
N ARG A 604 2.78 -0.19 30.24
CA ARG A 604 1.82 0.91 30.04
C ARG A 604 1.02 0.66 28.77
N GLN A 605 -0.28 0.88 28.88
CA GLN A 605 -1.22 0.56 27.81
C GLN A 605 -1.29 1.67 26.78
N ILE A 606 -1.29 1.28 25.50
CA ILE A 606 -1.38 2.14 24.34
C ILE A 606 -2.60 1.68 23.53
N ARG A 607 -3.55 2.60 23.33
CA ARG A 607 -4.73 2.35 22.50
C ARG A 607 -4.40 2.66 21.04
N LEU A 608 -4.64 1.72 20.15
CA LEU A 608 -4.34 1.84 18.72
C LEU A 608 -5.49 1.40 17.83
N ILE A 609 -5.45 1.84 16.58
CA ILE A 609 -6.29 1.34 15.48
C ILE A 609 -5.41 0.60 14.46
N THR A 610 -5.91 -0.51 13.93
CA THR A 610 -5.27 -1.24 12.81
C THR A 610 -6.33 -1.86 11.91
N LEU A 611 -5.90 -2.55 10.85
CA LEU A 611 -6.79 -3.28 9.96
C LEU A 611 -7.26 -4.58 10.63
N ASP A 612 -8.51 -4.99 10.42
CA ASP A 612 -9.06 -6.25 10.92
C ASP A 612 -8.30 -7.48 10.42
N PHE A 613 -7.75 -7.40 9.20
CA PHE A 613 -6.79 -8.32 8.63
C PHE A 613 -5.58 -8.51 9.54
N LEU A 614 -4.91 -7.41 9.94
CA LEU A 614 -3.74 -7.48 10.83
C LEU A 614 -4.14 -7.90 12.24
N ALA A 615 -5.25 -7.38 12.76
CA ALA A 615 -5.82 -7.77 14.06
C ALA A 615 -6.13 -9.27 14.12
N GLY A 616 -6.47 -9.89 12.99
CA GLY A 616 -6.68 -11.32 12.81
C GLY A 616 -5.40 -12.15 12.62
N GLY A 617 -4.24 -11.51 12.50
CA GLY A 617 -2.94 -12.16 12.26
C GLY A 617 -2.50 -12.18 10.79
N GLY A 618 -3.14 -11.39 9.94
CA GLY A 618 -2.72 -11.14 8.55
C GLY A 618 -1.28 -10.66 8.45
N ASP A 619 -0.60 -10.97 7.34
CA ASP A 619 0.85 -10.82 7.17
C ASP A 619 1.68 -11.41 8.32
N ASN A 620 1.10 -12.35 9.06
CA ASN A 620 1.61 -12.98 10.27
C ASN A 620 1.96 -12.03 11.43
N TYR A 621 1.29 -10.87 11.49
CA TYR A 621 1.37 -9.96 12.62
C TYR A 621 0.93 -10.62 13.95
N PRO A 622 1.53 -10.25 15.09
CA PRO A 622 1.27 -10.88 16.37
C PRO A 622 0.06 -10.31 17.13
N PHE A 623 -0.77 -9.44 16.52
CA PHE A 623 -1.95 -8.87 17.19
C PHE A 623 -2.89 -9.88 17.85
N PRO A 624 -3.12 -11.10 17.30
CA PRO A 624 -3.93 -12.09 18.00
C PRO A 624 -3.35 -12.61 19.32
N GLU A 625 -2.05 -12.41 19.55
CA GLU A 625 -1.35 -12.78 20.79
C GLU A 625 -1.21 -11.57 21.72
N PHE A 626 -0.88 -10.39 21.19
CA PHE A 626 -0.56 -9.19 21.99
C PHE A 626 -1.73 -8.22 22.15
N GLY A 627 -2.69 -8.24 21.22
CA GLY A 627 -3.76 -7.25 21.16
C GLY A 627 -4.93 -7.63 22.06
N GLU A 628 -5.13 -6.85 23.12
CA GLU A 628 -6.26 -6.98 24.03
C GLU A 628 -7.39 -5.98 23.69
N ASN A 629 -8.56 -6.19 24.29
CA ASN A 629 -9.71 -5.28 24.17
C ASN A 629 -10.06 -4.93 22.71
N ARG A 630 -9.99 -5.93 21.83
CA ARG A 630 -10.31 -5.80 20.41
C ARG A 630 -11.76 -5.38 20.22
N VAL A 631 -11.97 -4.33 19.42
CA VAL A 631 -13.29 -3.89 18.95
C VAL A 631 -13.23 -3.73 17.43
N ASP A 632 -13.91 -4.59 16.69
CA ASP A 632 -14.08 -4.46 15.25
C ASP A 632 -15.16 -3.40 14.97
N LEU A 633 -14.81 -2.37 14.20
CA LEU A 633 -15.66 -1.20 13.98
C LEU A 633 -16.52 -1.30 12.72
N THR A 634 -16.10 -2.12 11.75
CA THR A 634 -16.69 -2.17 10.41
C THR A 634 -18.12 -2.67 10.44
N GLN A 635 -19.01 -1.91 9.83
CA GLN A 635 -20.43 -2.23 9.83
C GLN A 635 -20.75 -3.36 8.84
N PRO A 636 -21.72 -4.24 9.17
CA PRO A 636 -22.13 -5.31 8.29
C PRO A 636 -22.66 -4.78 6.94
N ILE A 637 -22.63 -5.62 5.91
CA ILE A 637 -22.95 -5.22 4.53
C ILE A 637 -24.36 -4.61 4.35
N ASN A 638 -25.28 -4.90 5.26
CA ASN A 638 -26.67 -4.43 5.25
C ASN A 638 -26.93 -3.20 6.13
N ALA A 639 -25.91 -2.67 6.79
CA ALA A 639 -26.05 -1.44 7.55
C ALA A 639 -26.26 -0.24 6.62
N THR A 640 -27.06 0.73 7.06
CA THR A 640 -27.16 2.03 6.38
C THR A 640 -25.81 2.72 6.43
N ARG A 641 -25.29 3.12 5.25
CA ARG A 641 -24.03 3.86 5.16
C ARG A 641 -24.22 5.32 5.56
N THR A 642 -23.24 5.89 6.23
CA THR A 642 -23.27 7.29 6.68
C THR A 642 -22.15 8.11 6.04
N GLY A 643 -22.04 9.40 6.40
CA GLY A 643 -21.02 10.29 5.84
C GLY A 643 -21.26 10.74 4.40
N VAL A 644 -20.20 11.27 3.78
CA VAL A 644 -20.16 11.67 2.36
C VAL A 644 -19.90 10.45 1.46
N ALA A 645 -19.07 9.50 1.92
CA ALA A 645 -18.56 8.36 1.21
C ALA A 645 -19.38 7.08 1.43
N THR A 646 -20.63 7.08 0.96
CA THR A 646 -21.55 5.95 1.15
C THR A 646 -21.28 4.71 0.27
N PHE A 647 -20.20 4.70 -0.53
CA PHE A 647 -19.88 3.59 -1.43
C PHE A 647 -19.18 2.42 -0.73
N ALA A 648 -18.54 2.68 0.41
CA ALA A 648 -17.83 1.69 1.21
C ALA A 648 -18.55 1.44 2.54
N ALA A 649 -18.11 0.43 3.28
CA ALA A 649 -18.66 0.17 4.60
C ALA A 649 -18.13 1.16 5.64
N ASP A 650 -19.02 1.75 6.45
CA ASP A 650 -18.60 2.59 7.58
C ASP A 650 -17.51 1.88 8.40
N ALA A 651 -16.44 2.62 8.71
CA ALA A 651 -15.24 2.12 9.38
C ALA A 651 -14.45 1.05 8.61
N SER A 652 -14.48 1.10 7.27
CA SER A 652 -13.51 0.43 6.40
C SER A 652 -12.43 1.42 5.94
N GLU A 653 -11.30 0.93 5.46
CA GLU A 653 -10.20 1.80 5.05
C GLU A 653 -10.54 2.70 3.83
N GLN A 654 -11.40 2.25 2.92
CA GLN A 654 -11.85 3.09 1.79
C GLN A 654 -12.80 4.20 2.25
N ASP A 655 -13.76 3.86 3.12
CA ASP A 655 -14.70 4.80 3.74
C ASP A 655 -13.94 5.88 4.50
N THR A 656 -13.07 5.48 5.42
CA THR A 656 -12.31 6.41 6.26
C THR A 656 -11.36 7.31 5.48
N LEU A 657 -10.68 6.79 4.43
CA LEU A 657 -9.87 7.62 3.55
C LEU A 657 -10.72 8.64 2.78
N ALA A 658 -11.87 8.22 2.23
CA ALA A 658 -12.75 9.10 1.48
C ALA A 658 -13.36 10.22 2.36
N GLU A 659 -13.82 9.89 3.57
CA GLU A 659 -14.29 10.88 4.55
C GLU A 659 -13.17 11.83 4.97
N PHE A 660 -11.96 11.31 5.20
CA PHE A 660 -10.81 12.13 5.57
C PHE A 660 -10.43 13.12 4.45
N LEU A 661 -10.42 12.65 3.20
CA LEU A 661 -10.19 13.49 2.01
C LEU A 661 -11.26 14.58 1.89
N ALA A 662 -12.54 14.22 2.05
CA ALA A 662 -13.65 15.16 1.93
C ALA A 662 -13.60 16.24 3.03
N ALA A 663 -13.19 15.87 4.25
CA ALA A 663 -13.05 16.79 5.36
C ALA A 663 -11.81 17.70 5.23
N ASN A 664 -10.67 17.18 4.76
CA ASN A 664 -9.38 17.87 4.83
C ASN A 664 -8.92 18.51 3.51
N PHE A 665 -9.38 17.98 2.37
CA PHE A 665 -8.98 18.38 1.02
C PHE A 665 -10.20 18.45 0.07
N PRO A 666 -11.27 19.20 0.43
CA PRO A 666 -12.56 19.14 -0.26
C PRO A 666 -12.48 19.61 -1.72
N VAL A 667 -13.26 18.97 -2.60
CA VAL A 667 -13.35 19.29 -4.03
C VAL A 667 -13.72 20.74 -4.30
N ALA A 668 -14.72 21.27 -3.58
CA ALA A 668 -15.20 22.66 -3.72
C ALA A 668 -14.31 23.71 -3.01
N GLY A 669 -13.18 23.32 -2.44
CA GLY A 669 -12.28 24.18 -1.67
C GLY A 669 -10.98 24.56 -2.38
N ASN A 670 -10.23 25.48 -1.76
CA ASN A 670 -8.89 25.89 -2.20
C ASN A 670 -7.76 25.07 -1.53
N LYS A 671 -8.11 24.01 -0.78
CA LYS A 671 -7.16 23.17 -0.06
C LYS A 671 -7.08 21.80 -0.75
N ALA A 672 -5.88 21.42 -1.16
CA ALA A 672 -5.56 20.14 -1.78
C ALA A 672 -4.38 19.50 -1.04
N PHE A 673 -4.29 18.18 -1.10
CA PHE A 673 -3.11 17.47 -0.65
C PHE A 673 -1.91 17.90 -1.50
N ASN A 674 -0.82 18.30 -0.85
CA ASN A 674 0.32 18.93 -1.52
C ASN A 674 1.68 18.54 -0.92
N ILE A 675 1.71 17.46 -0.13
CA ILE A 675 2.94 16.92 0.43
C ILE A 675 3.60 16.07 -0.65
N VAL A 676 4.78 16.50 -1.10
CA VAL A 676 5.57 15.77 -2.10
C VAL A 676 6.29 14.61 -1.43
N GLU A 677 6.36 13.48 -2.12
CA GLU A 677 7.12 12.32 -1.68
C GLU A 677 8.61 12.63 -1.46
N THR A 678 9.22 12.00 -0.46
CA THR A 678 10.65 12.13 -0.16
C THR A 678 11.38 10.82 -0.42
N PRO A 679 12.67 10.87 -0.81
CA PRO A 679 13.49 9.67 -0.78
C PRO A 679 13.78 9.27 0.69
N PRO A 680 14.27 8.04 0.97
CA PRO A 680 14.52 7.54 2.33
C PRO A 680 15.32 8.47 3.24
N GLU A 681 16.25 9.26 2.69
CA GLU A 681 17.08 10.22 3.43
C GLU A 681 16.23 11.37 4.00
N GLY A 682 15.08 11.66 3.38
CA GLY A 682 14.13 12.69 3.77
C GLY A 682 13.01 12.23 4.70
N ASP A 683 12.90 10.92 4.96
CA ASP A 683 11.83 10.37 5.80
C ASP A 683 11.94 10.87 7.24
N THR A 684 10.79 11.11 7.88
CA THR A 684 10.71 11.73 9.23
C THR A 684 9.80 10.99 10.19
N ARG A 685 8.85 10.19 9.68
CA ARG A 685 7.96 9.34 10.48
C ARG A 685 8.50 7.93 10.58
N ILE A 686 9.08 7.40 9.51
CA ILE A 686 9.68 6.06 9.48
C ILE A 686 11.10 6.17 8.93
N GLN A 687 12.09 6.17 9.82
CA GLN A 687 13.48 6.40 9.43
C GLN A 687 14.28 5.10 9.32
N ASN A 688 14.83 4.82 8.15
CA ASN A 688 15.78 3.73 7.96
C ASN A 688 17.21 4.24 8.13
N LEU A 689 17.92 3.76 9.15
CA LEU A 689 19.25 4.21 9.53
C LEU A 689 20.37 3.76 8.57
N ASN A 690 20.05 2.99 7.52
CA ASN A 690 20.96 2.85 6.38
C ASN A 690 21.09 4.14 5.55
N PHE A 691 20.10 5.04 5.64
CA PHE A 691 20.01 6.28 4.85
C PHE A 691 20.11 7.55 5.70
N ARG A 692 20.11 7.42 7.02
CA ARG A 692 20.11 8.54 7.98
C ARG A 692 21.08 8.30 9.13
N GLU A 693 21.75 9.35 9.57
CA GLU A 693 22.65 9.32 10.75
C GLU A 693 21.91 9.62 12.06
N ASP A 694 20.77 10.32 11.98
CA ASP A 694 19.93 10.69 13.11
C ASP A 694 18.75 9.72 13.29
N THR A 695 18.12 9.80 14.47
CA THR A 695 16.89 9.06 14.75
C THR A 695 15.69 10.00 14.89
N VAL A 696 14.48 9.46 15.04
CA VAL A 696 13.25 10.28 15.21
C VAL A 696 13.24 11.08 16.52
N LEU A 697 14.15 10.77 17.45
CA LEU A 697 14.37 11.55 18.67
C LEU A 697 15.49 12.60 18.49
N GLY A 698 16.06 12.71 17.29
CA GLY A 698 17.31 13.41 17.01
C GLY A 698 18.54 12.55 17.27
N SER A 699 19.70 13.19 17.29
CA SER A 699 20.97 12.58 17.71
C SER A 699 20.96 12.29 19.22
N PRO A 700 21.66 11.25 19.69
CA PRO A 700 21.91 11.06 21.13
C PRO A 700 22.62 12.30 21.70
N GLY A 701 22.23 12.70 22.91
CA GLY A 701 22.93 13.77 23.63
C GLY A 701 24.35 13.35 24.03
N GLU A 702 25.28 14.29 23.95
CA GLU A 702 26.69 14.14 24.26
C GLU A 702 27.00 14.67 25.67
N LEU A 703 28.04 14.10 26.31
CA LEU A 703 28.62 14.67 27.53
C LEU A 703 29.83 15.51 27.14
N ILE A 704 29.73 16.82 27.35
CA ILE A 704 30.76 17.80 27.02
C ILE A 704 31.40 18.30 28.31
N SER A 705 32.73 18.24 28.37
CA SER A 705 33.51 18.72 29.51
C SER A 705 34.52 19.75 29.04
N GLY A 706 34.52 20.91 29.68
CA GLY A 706 35.54 21.95 29.58
C GLY A 706 36.78 21.63 30.40
N THR A 707 37.61 22.66 30.58
CA THR A 707 38.88 22.67 31.27
C THR A 707 38.82 23.55 32.52
N PRO A 708 39.85 23.53 33.39
CA PRO A 708 39.92 24.46 34.52
C PRO A 708 40.28 25.91 34.16
N GLY A 709 40.22 26.30 32.88
CA GLY A 709 40.42 27.67 32.42
C GLY A 709 39.35 28.06 31.41
N ALA A 710 39.37 29.32 30.96
CA ALA A 710 38.33 29.87 30.08
C ALA A 710 38.13 29.04 28.79
N ASP A 711 36.92 28.51 28.62
CA ASP A 711 36.48 27.74 27.46
C ASP A 711 35.45 28.48 26.61
N MET A 712 35.39 28.14 25.32
CA MET A 712 34.33 28.58 24.41
C MET A 712 33.79 27.35 23.70
N LEU A 713 32.55 26.97 24.01
CA LEU A 713 31.87 25.78 23.50
C LEU A 713 30.68 26.20 22.64
N ILE A 714 30.75 25.92 21.34
CA ILE A 714 29.76 26.36 20.36
C ILE A 714 29.03 25.15 19.78
N ALA A 715 27.72 25.09 19.99
CA ALA A 715 26.89 24.06 19.39
C ALA A 715 26.88 24.18 17.85
N GLY A 716 26.94 23.05 17.15
CA GLY A 716 27.15 22.96 15.71
C GLY A 716 28.61 23.07 15.27
N THR A 717 29.53 23.38 16.19
CA THR A 717 30.99 23.39 15.93
C THR A 717 31.69 22.35 16.79
N ASP A 718 31.51 22.42 18.11
CA ASP A 718 32.20 21.59 19.09
C ASP A 718 31.38 20.37 19.54
N PHE A 719 30.04 20.47 19.49
CA PHE A 719 29.07 19.44 19.87
C PHE A 719 27.73 19.69 19.16
N ASN A 720 26.77 18.75 19.24
CA ASN A 720 25.58 18.81 18.38
C ASN A 720 24.47 19.80 18.84
N GLY A 721 24.42 20.19 20.12
CA GLY A 721 23.46 21.15 20.67
C GLY A 721 22.08 20.60 21.02
N ILE A 722 21.91 19.28 21.05
CA ILE A 722 20.64 18.57 21.17
C ILE A 722 20.71 17.57 22.32
N ARG A 723 20.03 17.90 23.43
CA ARG A 723 19.96 17.04 24.63
C ARG A 723 21.32 16.75 25.27
N ASP A 724 22.28 17.65 25.09
CA ASP A 724 23.63 17.51 25.62
C ASP A 724 23.71 17.87 27.10
N ILE A 725 24.72 17.33 27.78
CA ILE A 725 25.11 17.72 29.12
C ILE A 725 26.46 18.41 29.03
N VAL A 726 26.53 19.69 29.38
CA VAL A 726 27.73 20.53 29.26
C VAL A 726 28.20 20.94 30.66
N PHE A 727 29.45 20.64 30.98
CA PHE A 727 30.14 21.10 32.18
C PHE A 727 31.37 21.91 31.76
N THR A 728 31.44 23.22 31.99
CA THR A 728 32.63 24.00 31.58
C THR A 728 33.72 23.96 32.65
N GLY A 729 33.37 24.19 33.91
CA GLY A 729 34.25 23.94 35.05
C GLY A 729 34.64 25.22 35.77
N ALA A 730 35.89 25.66 35.65
CA ALA A 730 36.34 26.89 36.29
C ALA A 730 36.98 27.78 35.24
N GLY A 731 36.76 29.09 35.30
CA GLY A 731 37.17 29.98 34.22
C GLY A 731 36.05 30.96 33.91
N ASN A 732 36.29 31.87 32.98
CA ASN A 732 35.19 32.66 32.44
C ASN A 732 34.85 32.03 31.09
N ASP A 733 33.77 31.28 31.06
CA ASP A 733 33.42 30.36 29.99
C ASP A 733 32.27 30.92 29.13
N GLU A 734 32.21 30.47 27.88
CA GLU A 734 31.12 30.80 26.96
C GLU A 734 30.51 29.53 26.38
N VAL A 735 29.19 29.36 26.53
CA VAL A 735 28.42 28.27 25.91
C VAL A 735 27.39 28.87 24.96
N ASP A 736 27.51 28.59 23.66
CA ASP A 736 26.61 29.12 22.63
C ASP A 736 25.76 28.02 21.97
N LEU A 737 24.49 27.91 22.37
CA LEU A 737 23.50 27.00 21.77
C LEU A 737 22.70 27.63 20.63
N VAL A 738 22.81 28.94 20.41
CA VAL A 738 22.04 29.66 19.38
C VAL A 738 22.65 29.40 18.00
N SER A 739 23.97 29.21 17.94
CA SER A 739 24.70 28.86 16.72
C SER A 739 24.26 27.54 16.07
N ALA A 740 23.71 26.57 16.82
CA ALA A 740 23.14 25.32 16.27
C ALA A 740 21.69 25.46 15.74
N SER A 741 21.05 26.61 15.94
CA SER A 741 19.64 26.84 15.54
C SER A 741 19.38 26.71 14.04
N ILE A 742 20.44 26.71 13.21
CA ILE A 742 20.41 26.53 11.75
C ILE A 742 19.71 25.22 11.35
N LEU A 743 19.70 24.20 12.22
CA LEU A 743 19.05 22.91 11.98
C LEU A 743 17.68 22.77 12.65
N GLY A 744 17.21 23.77 13.40
CA GLY A 744 15.89 23.76 14.02
C GLY A 744 15.69 22.81 15.21
N LEU A 745 16.63 21.90 15.47
CA LEU A 745 16.56 20.83 16.48
C LEU A 745 17.29 21.13 17.80
N ALA A 746 18.14 22.17 17.84
CA ALA A 746 18.91 22.53 19.04
C ALA A 746 18.01 22.88 20.24
N GLY A 747 18.36 22.34 21.41
CA GLY A 747 17.63 22.56 22.66
C GLY A 747 17.59 21.34 23.59
N ASN A 748 16.94 21.52 24.74
CA ASN A 748 16.81 20.57 25.85
C ASN A 748 18.15 20.14 26.44
N ASN A 749 19.16 21.01 26.41
CA ASN A 749 20.47 20.78 26.98
C ASN A 749 20.48 21.06 28.49
N THR A 750 21.42 20.46 29.21
CA THR A 750 21.72 20.78 30.61
C THR A 750 23.13 21.34 30.70
N ILE A 751 23.27 22.58 31.18
CA ILE A 751 24.54 23.31 31.26
C ILE A 751 24.83 23.65 32.71
N ASP A 752 26.04 23.36 33.18
CA ASP A 752 26.62 23.88 34.41
C ASP A 752 27.94 24.58 34.09
N ALA A 753 27.97 25.90 34.24
CA ALA A 753 29.14 26.71 33.91
C ALA A 753 30.19 26.72 35.06
N GLY A 754 29.80 26.32 36.26
CA GLY A 754 30.72 26.14 37.37
C GLY A 754 31.17 27.46 38.01
N SER A 755 32.45 27.82 37.96
CA SER A 755 32.95 28.99 38.69
C SER A 755 33.68 29.99 37.81
N GLY A 756 33.30 31.26 37.91
CA GLY A 756 33.86 32.40 37.19
C GLY A 756 32.74 33.26 36.63
N ASN A 757 33.05 34.19 35.72
CA ASN A 757 32.00 35.02 35.13
C ASN A 757 31.69 34.49 33.74
N ASP A 758 30.60 33.73 33.63
CA ASP A 758 30.28 32.93 32.46
C ASP A 758 29.21 33.58 31.58
N ARG A 759 29.16 33.15 30.32
CA ARG A 759 28.19 33.63 29.34
C ARG A 759 27.50 32.45 28.66
N ILE A 760 26.19 32.33 28.86
CA ILE A 760 25.42 31.18 28.40
C ILE A 760 24.31 31.66 27.45
N PHE A 761 24.39 31.28 26.18
CA PHE A 761 23.33 31.50 25.20
C PHE A 761 22.46 30.26 25.12
N VAL A 762 21.21 30.38 25.59
CA VAL A 762 20.22 29.28 25.58
C VAL A 762 19.31 29.35 24.35
N ASN A 763 18.72 28.23 23.98
CA ASN A 763 17.89 28.10 22.78
C ASN A 763 16.46 27.67 23.07
N LYS A 764 16.20 26.43 23.46
CA LYS A 764 14.83 25.92 23.62
C LYS A 764 14.77 24.83 24.67
N GLY A 765 14.02 25.06 25.75
CA GLY A 765 13.84 24.06 26.79
C GLY A 765 15.11 23.71 27.57
N ASP A 766 16.16 24.54 27.45
CA ASP A 766 17.45 24.29 28.09
C ASP A 766 17.37 24.54 29.60
N ILE A 767 18.23 23.85 30.35
CA ILE A 767 18.46 24.04 31.78
C ILE A 767 19.88 24.53 31.96
N ALA A 768 20.08 25.71 32.54
CA ALA A 768 21.40 26.31 32.67
C ALA A 768 21.66 26.84 34.09
N PHE A 769 22.83 26.53 34.63
CA PHE A 769 23.33 26.97 35.93
C PHE A 769 24.62 27.78 35.72
N GLY A 770 24.63 29.01 36.23
CA GLY A 770 25.82 29.88 36.27
C GLY A 770 26.75 29.48 37.41
N SER A 771 26.14 29.11 38.55
CA SER A 771 26.81 28.60 39.74
C SER A 771 27.54 29.70 40.53
N ASP A 772 28.86 29.85 40.45
CA ASP A 772 29.61 30.85 41.24
C ASP A 772 30.22 31.95 40.34
N GLY A 773 29.71 33.18 40.41
CA GLY A 773 30.30 34.38 39.81
C GLY A 773 29.25 35.34 39.24
N ASN A 774 29.66 36.32 38.43
CA ASN A 774 28.71 37.25 37.81
C ASN A 774 28.44 36.79 36.38
N ASP A 775 27.37 36.02 36.21
CA ASP A 775 27.07 35.32 34.97
C ASP A 775 26.09 36.07 34.08
N THR A 776 26.11 35.75 32.79
CA THR A 776 25.22 36.34 31.81
C THR A 776 24.49 35.28 31.01
N PHE A 777 23.15 35.29 31.08
CA PHE A 777 22.28 34.43 30.30
C PHE A 777 21.66 35.21 29.14
N GLU A 778 21.82 34.71 27.91
CA GLU A 778 21.26 35.29 26.69
C GLU A 778 20.19 34.38 26.09
N ALA A 779 18.93 34.78 26.25
CA ALA A 779 17.75 34.06 25.76
C ALA A 779 16.88 34.92 24.83
N ARG A 780 17.37 36.08 24.36
CA ARG A 780 16.60 37.02 23.51
C ARG A 780 16.10 36.37 22.21
N ASP A 781 16.96 35.58 21.58
CA ASP A 781 16.68 34.86 20.32
C ASP A 781 16.26 33.40 20.56
N SER A 782 16.03 33.03 21.83
CA SER A 782 15.62 31.67 22.22
C SER A 782 14.15 31.41 21.85
N LYS A 783 13.80 30.13 21.62
CA LYS A 783 12.44 29.66 21.37
C LYS A 783 11.64 29.40 22.66
N GLY A 784 12.18 29.78 23.82
CA GLY A 784 11.51 29.77 25.12
C GLY A 784 11.52 28.42 25.86
N ASN A 785 10.84 28.41 27.03
CA ASN A 785 10.78 27.30 27.99
C ASN A 785 12.11 26.96 28.69
N ASN A 786 13.07 27.89 28.69
CA ASN A 786 14.36 27.67 29.34
C ASN A 786 14.24 27.83 30.87
N ARG A 787 15.11 27.16 31.61
CA ARG A 787 15.23 27.27 33.08
C ARG A 787 16.66 27.67 33.41
N MET A 788 16.82 28.86 33.97
CA MET A 788 18.12 29.45 34.25
C MET A 788 18.24 29.79 35.73
N SER A 789 19.40 29.51 36.31
CA SER A 789 19.75 29.85 37.69
C SER A 789 21.12 30.52 37.72
N GLY A 790 21.19 31.74 38.24
CA GLY A 790 22.42 32.52 38.38
C GLY A 790 23.33 31.90 39.42
N GLY A 791 22.91 31.91 40.69
CA GLY A 791 23.64 31.27 41.77
C GLY A 791 24.24 32.32 42.72
N LEU A 792 25.56 32.29 42.94
CA LEU A 792 26.26 33.28 43.76
C LEU A 792 26.86 34.37 42.88
N GLY A 793 26.47 35.62 43.07
CA GLY A 793 27.06 36.78 42.38
C GLY A 793 25.98 37.68 41.80
N ASN A 794 26.40 38.72 41.05
CA ASN A 794 25.45 39.65 40.43
C ASN A 794 25.23 39.26 38.97
N ASP A 795 24.17 38.52 38.72
CA ASP A 795 23.88 37.88 37.46
C ASP A 795 23.01 38.75 36.55
N THR A 796 23.12 38.51 35.25
CA THR A 796 22.36 39.25 34.23
C THR A 796 21.64 38.30 33.30
N PHE A 797 20.32 38.45 33.22
CA PHE A 797 19.44 37.65 32.35
C PHE A 797 18.86 38.53 31.25
N PHE A 798 19.01 38.11 30.00
CA PHE A 798 18.33 38.70 28.84
C PHE A 798 17.29 37.73 28.31
N LEU A 799 16.03 37.96 28.66
CA LEU A 799 14.96 36.98 28.50
C LEU A 799 14.10 37.26 27.26
N GLY A 800 13.74 36.18 26.57
CA GLY A 800 12.86 36.19 25.40
C GLY A 800 11.41 35.99 25.81
N SER A 801 10.92 34.75 25.70
CA SER A 801 9.53 34.38 25.98
C SER A 801 9.40 33.06 26.74
N ASN A 802 8.48 33.02 27.71
CA ASN A 802 8.11 31.80 28.45
C ASN A 802 9.28 31.11 29.18
N ASP A 803 10.27 31.87 29.63
CA ASP A 803 11.42 31.36 30.38
C ASP A 803 11.21 31.43 31.89
N ARG A 804 12.03 30.68 32.64
CA ARG A 804 12.13 30.76 34.11
C ARG A 804 13.54 31.17 34.49
N ALA A 805 13.68 32.25 35.24
CA ALA A 805 14.97 32.75 35.68
C ALA A 805 14.97 32.99 37.20
N LEU A 806 15.96 32.41 37.86
CA LEU A 806 16.25 32.59 39.28
C LEU A 806 17.61 33.28 39.39
N GLY A 807 17.64 34.47 40.01
CA GLY A 807 18.87 35.24 40.24
C GLY A 807 19.78 34.50 41.22
N GLY A 808 19.43 34.53 42.50
CA GLY A 808 20.15 33.80 43.53
C GLY A 808 20.62 34.74 44.63
N ASP A 809 21.87 34.62 45.05
CA ASP A 809 22.50 35.53 46.02
C ASP A 809 23.27 36.63 45.27
N GLY A 810 22.85 37.88 45.37
CA GLY A 810 23.50 39.04 44.77
C GLY A 810 22.50 40.05 44.23
N ASN A 811 22.97 41.08 43.54
CA ASN A 811 22.10 42.10 42.95
C ASN A 811 21.91 41.82 41.45
N ASP A 812 20.85 41.09 41.13
CA ASP A 812 20.64 40.51 39.81
C ASP A 812 19.84 41.42 38.88
N LYS A 813 19.99 41.23 37.58
CA LYS A 813 19.34 42.06 36.56
C LYS A 813 18.60 41.22 35.53
N PHE A 814 17.30 41.48 35.41
CA PHE A 814 16.43 40.80 34.44
C PHE A 814 15.99 41.77 33.37
N TYR A 815 16.50 41.62 32.15
CA TYR A 815 16.10 42.38 30.97
C TYR A 815 15.12 41.57 30.15
N VAL A 816 13.86 41.99 30.11
CA VAL A 816 12.82 41.29 29.37
C VAL A 816 12.62 41.91 27.97
N SER A 817 12.51 41.04 26.97
CA SER A 817 12.25 41.41 25.57
C SER A 817 10.76 41.35 25.20
N LEU A 818 10.42 41.56 23.92
CA LEU A 818 9.03 41.66 23.42
C LEU A 818 8.15 40.43 23.71
N GLY A 819 8.75 39.24 23.89
CA GLY A 819 8.02 38.00 24.07
C GLY A 819 7.18 37.98 25.35
N GLY A 820 7.85 38.12 26.49
CA GLY A 820 7.20 38.12 27.80
C GLY A 820 6.75 36.73 28.27
N GLY A 821 5.88 36.66 29.28
CA GLY A 821 5.42 35.38 29.83
C GLY A 821 6.45 34.67 30.72
N ASN A 822 7.50 35.37 31.14
CA ASN A 822 8.58 34.79 31.95
C ASN A 822 8.21 34.72 33.44
N LEU A 823 8.79 33.76 34.17
CA LEU A 823 8.73 33.67 35.63
C LEU A 823 10.09 34.06 36.21
N LEU A 824 10.09 35.10 37.04
CA LEU A 824 11.30 35.74 37.54
C LEU A 824 11.33 35.69 39.06
N SER A 825 12.47 35.32 39.62
CA SER A 825 12.75 35.39 41.06
C SER A 825 14.11 36.03 41.24
N GLY A 826 14.19 37.14 41.98
CA GLY A 826 15.44 37.85 42.23
C GLY A 826 16.31 37.10 43.23
N GLY A 827 15.71 36.63 44.32
CA GLY A 827 16.41 35.97 45.41
C GLY A 827 16.86 36.96 46.48
N ALA A 828 18.13 36.89 46.88
CA ALA A 828 18.70 37.65 47.97
C ALA A 828 19.62 38.76 47.46
N GLY A 829 19.17 40.00 47.56
CA GLY A 829 19.96 41.19 47.24
C GLY A 829 19.03 42.27 46.71
N ALA A 830 19.58 43.31 46.09
CA ALA A 830 18.81 44.41 45.50
C ALA A 830 18.69 44.22 43.98
N ASP A 831 17.60 43.59 43.57
CA ASP A 831 17.43 43.11 42.20
C ASP A 831 16.73 44.13 41.30
N GLU A 832 17.06 44.11 40.00
CA GLU A 832 16.49 44.98 38.99
C GLU A 832 15.67 44.20 37.96
N PHE A 833 14.35 44.35 38.00
CA PHE A 833 13.42 43.79 37.03
C PHE A 833 13.10 44.81 35.93
N ARG A 834 13.76 44.69 34.78
CA ARG A 834 13.62 45.59 33.63
C ARG A 834 12.62 45.03 32.63
N ILE A 835 11.33 45.19 32.97
CA ILE A 835 10.20 44.53 32.29
C ILE A 835 9.80 45.18 30.97
N PHE A 836 9.88 46.50 30.90
CA PHE A 836 9.59 47.25 29.69
C PHE A 836 10.81 48.11 29.41
N ASN A 837 11.60 47.78 28.40
CA ASN A 837 12.83 48.52 28.07
C ASN A 837 12.62 49.44 26.86
N VAL A 838 12.34 48.85 25.69
CA VAL A 838 12.11 49.58 24.42
C VAL A 838 10.67 49.41 23.93
N GLU A 839 10.14 48.20 23.99
CA GLU A 839 8.77 47.86 23.61
C GLU A 839 8.09 47.08 24.73
N ALA A 840 6.76 47.22 24.87
CA ALA A 840 6.00 46.53 25.89
C ALA A 840 5.91 45.02 25.56
N PRO A 841 6.08 44.12 26.55
CA PRO A 841 6.02 42.68 26.29
C PRO A 841 4.61 42.26 25.86
N LYS A 842 4.53 41.29 24.94
CA LYS A 842 3.27 40.73 24.40
C LYS A 842 2.51 39.90 25.44
N ALA A 843 3.23 39.30 26.39
CA ALA A 843 2.66 38.56 27.50
C ALA A 843 3.20 39.09 28.83
N ALA A 844 2.35 39.10 29.86
CA ALA A 844 2.73 39.55 31.19
C ALA A 844 3.84 38.66 31.78
N ASN A 845 4.86 39.28 32.35
CA ASN A 845 5.88 38.58 33.14
C ASN A 845 5.42 38.45 34.59
N THR A 846 5.86 37.41 35.29
CA THR A 846 5.50 37.17 36.68
C THR A 846 6.74 37.26 37.54
N ILE A 847 6.76 38.19 38.50
CA ILE A 847 7.82 38.33 39.50
C ILE A 847 7.33 37.68 40.80
N LEU A 848 8.10 36.73 41.30
CA LEU A 848 7.68 35.78 42.33
C LEU A 848 7.95 36.26 43.77
N ASP A 849 8.98 37.10 43.97
CA ASP A 849 9.56 37.39 45.29
C ASP A 849 9.94 38.86 45.51
N PHE A 850 9.37 39.79 44.74
CA PHE A 850 9.70 41.23 44.79
C PHE A 850 9.73 41.81 46.21
N GLN A 851 10.87 42.35 46.63
CA GLN A 851 11.11 42.93 47.94
C GLN A 851 11.02 44.46 47.91
N ILE A 852 9.95 45.00 48.50
CA ILE A 852 9.71 46.45 48.52
C ILE A 852 10.83 47.19 49.24
N GLY A 853 11.42 48.18 48.56
CA GLY A 853 12.48 49.04 49.09
C GLY A 853 13.88 48.44 48.99
N ILE A 854 13.99 47.23 48.46
CA ILE A 854 15.24 46.55 48.14
C ILE A 854 15.34 46.42 46.61
N ASP A 855 14.32 45.81 45.99
CA ASP A 855 14.27 45.58 44.55
C ASP A 855 13.64 46.74 43.79
N LYS A 856 13.96 46.82 42.50
CA LYS A 856 13.47 47.87 41.59
C LYS A 856 12.88 47.29 40.32
N ILE A 857 11.80 47.90 39.86
CA ILE A 857 11.20 47.63 38.55
C ILE A 857 11.50 48.79 37.61
N TYR A 858 12.08 48.49 36.46
CA TYR A 858 12.33 49.48 35.40
C TYR A 858 11.27 49.38 34.31
N LEU A 859 10.70 50.54 33.94
CA LEU A 859 9.62 50.68 32.99
C LEU A 859 9.94 51.76 31.95
N GLY A 860 9.92 51.39 30.68
CA GLY A 860 10.44 52.15 29.53
C GLY A 860 9.54 53.29 29.06
N SER A 861 8.76 53.88 29.96
CA SER A 861 7.82 54.94 29.64
C SER A 861 7.59 55.86 30.84
N THR A 862 6.69 56.83 30.75
CA THR A 862 6.44 57.75 31.87
C THR A 862 5.49 57.15 32.90
N ALA A 863 5.68 57.46 34.19
CA ALA A 863 4.85 56.95 35.29
C ALA A 863 3.34 57.15 35.07
N SER A 864 2.92 58.23 34.39
CA SER A 864 1.52 58.53 34.10
C SER A 864 0.83 57.54 33.15
N GLN A 865 1.60 56.70 32.45
CA GLN A 865 1.05 55.72 31.49
C GLN A 865 0.84 54.34 32.12
N PHE A 866 1.19 54.17 33.40
CA PHE A 866 1.03 52.91 34.11
C PHE A 866 -0.07 52.98 35.15
N THR A 867 -0.76 51.87 35.34
CA THR A 867 -1.69 51.67 36.44
C THR A 867 -1.36 50.39 37.20
N LEU A 868 -1.62 50.42 38.52
CA LEU A 868 -1.46 49.26 39.41
C LEU A 868 -2.85 48.73 39.78
N ASN A 869 -3.14 47.50 39.36
CA ASN A 869 -4.43 46.85 39.62
C ASN A 869 -4.25 45.71 40.63
N GLN A 870 -4.99 45.75 41.73
CA GLN A 870 -5.02 44.63 42.69
C GLN A 870 -5.88 43.49 42.12
N VAL A 871 -5.36 42.27 42.13
CA VAL A 871 -6.11 41.05 41.78
C VAL A 871 -5.81 39.97 42.82
N GLY A 872 -6.77 39.69 43.70
CA GLY A 872 -6.55 38.74 44.79
C GLY A 872 -5.39 39.17 45.70
N GLY A 873 -4.40 38.31 45.90
CA GLY A 873 -3.19 38.58 46.67
C GLY A 873 -2.10 39.37 45.91
N ASP A 874 -2.26 39.54 44.59
CA ASP A 874 -1.20 39.96 43.68
C ASP A 874 -1.48 41.34 43.08
N THR A 875 -0.44 42.01 42.56
CA THR A 875 -0.57 43.29 41.85
C THR A 875 -0.20 43.16 40.39
N GLN A 876 -1.07 43.64 39.51
CA GLN A 876 -0.80 43.76 38.08
C GLN A 876 -0.29 45.16 37.73
N ILE A 877 0.78 45.23 36.94
CA ILE A 877 1.26 46.46 36.31
C ILE A 877 0.71 46.50 34.89
N VAL A 878 -0.03 47.55 34.58
CA VAL A 878 -0.75 47.71 33.31
C VAL A 878 -0.23 48.92 32.55
N PHE A 879 0.00 48.74 31.25
CA PHE A 879 0.39 49.78 30.30
C PHE A 879 -0.52 49.69 29.08
N ASP A 880 -1.15 50.80 28.67
CA ASP A 880 -2.07 50.86 27.51
C ASP A 880 -3.12 49.72 27.48
N SER A 881 -3.72 49.43 28.63
CA SER A 881 -4.72 48.34 28.85
C SER A 881 -4.17 46.91 28.79
N ASN A 882 -2.87 46.72 28.58
CA ASN A 882 -2.21 45.42 28.61
C ASN A 882 -1.49 45.21 29.94
N ILE A 883 -1.61 44.01 30.51
CA ILE A 883 -0.85 43.61 31.68
C ILE A 883 0.56 43.25 31.22
N ILE A 884 1.57 43.95 31.75
CA ILE A 884 2.98 43.73 31.38
C ILE A 884 3.76 42.99 32.46
N ALA A 885 3.32 43.09 33.71
CA ALA A 885 3.89 42.38 34.84
C ALA A 885 2.83 42.02 35.87
N VAL A 886 3.08 40.94 36.61
CA VAL A 886 2.34 40.53 37.80
C VAL A 886 3.35 40.34 38.94
N LEU A 887 3.09 40.98 40.07
CA LEU A 887 3.87 40.84 41.31
C LEU A 887 3.09 39.92 42.25
N ILE A 888 3.62 38.73 42.49
CA ILE A 888 2.97 37.73 43.33
C ILE A 888 3.06 38.12 44.80
N GLY A 889 1.93 38.05 45.52
CA GLY A 889 1.86 38.30 46.95
C GLY A 889 2.02 39.77 47.38
N ILE A 890 2.14 40.71 46.43
CA ILE A 890 2.31 42.13 46.72
C ILE A 890 0.98 42.88 46.62
N GLN A 891 0.67 43.65 47.65
CA GLN A 891 -0.51 44.52 47.69
C GLN A 891 -0.24 45.85 47.00
N SER A 892 -1.11 46.28 46.10
CA SER A 892 -0.94 47.49 45.29
C SER A 892 -0.88 48.76 46.15
N SER A 893 -1.50 48.75 47.33
CA SER A 893 -1.45 49.84 48.31
C SER A 893 -0.08 50.05 48.95
N SER A 894 0.83 49.07 48.83
CA SER A 894 2.22 49.17 49.31
C SER A 894 3.19 49.69 48.24
N LEU A 895 2.68 49.91 47.02
CA LEU A 895 3.46 50.36 45.88
C LEU A 895 3.10 51.81 45.50
N SER A 896 4.09 52.53 44.99
CA SER A 896 3.92 53.90 44.51
C SER A 896 4.72 54.13 43.23
N LEU A 897 4.03 54.39 42.12
CA LEU A 897 4.66 54.72 40.83
C LEU A 897 5.48 56.04 40.86
N THR A 898 5.51 56.76 41.98
CA THR A 898 6.37 57.93 42.17
C THR A 898 7.55 57.69 43.11
N ASP A 899 7.68 56.47 43.68
CA ASP A 899 8.81 56.12 44.55
C ASP A 899 9.99 55.58 43.72
N PRO A 900 11.11 56.33 43.63
CA PRO A 900 12.28 55.92 42.86
C PRO A 900 13.02 54.71 43.44
N ASN A 901 12.68 54.28 44.66
CA ASN A 901 13.22 53.06 45.25
C ASN A 901 12.44 51.81 44.87
N GLN A 902 11.28 51.96 44.20
CA GLN A 902 10.45 50.85 43.74
C GLN A 902 10.36 50.81 42.21
N PHE A 903 10.19 51.98 41.59
CA PHE A 903 10.00 52.11 40.16
C PHE A 903 10.98 53.11 39.55
N VAL A 904 11.59 52.72 38.44
CA VAL A 904 12.46 53.58 37.65
C VAL A 904 11.89 53.68 36.25
N PHE A 905 11.77 54.90 35.74
CA PHE A 905 11.16 55.20 34.45
C PHE A 905 12.22 55.73 33.46
N ALA A 906 12.03 55.49 32.16
CA ALA A 906 12.93 55.95 31.09
C ALA A 906 12.80 57.44 30.76
#